data_AF-A0AAE4FQU9-F1
#
_entry.id   AF-A0AAE4FQU9-F1
#
_cell.length_a   1.000
_cell.length_b   1.000
_cell.length_c   1.000
_cell.angle_alpha   90.00
_cell.angle_beta   90.00
_cell.angle_gamma   90.00
#
_symmetry.space_group_name_H-M   'P 1'
#
loop_
_entity.id
_entity.type
_entity.pdbx_description
1 polymer ?
#
loop_
_entity_poly.entity_id
_entity_poly.type
_entity_poly.pdbx_seq_one_letter_code
_entity_poly.pdbx_strand_id
1 'polypeptide(L)'
;MTSPLSPPLASYSSLLQVVKTAVQTITPQATMHQALQHIQRDQGNCLPVIDPMNGMYRGLVTERELVKAIAHPLPLAELTVADVMRDAQTHLDLATLDQPMQVLHAFRQFRCNALPVVDRQGRLQGILNRQDFRNTLEPTDLLKLKRAEEVMVSDVRVISPTQSLAEAAAILGAEEISCLVVVREAEPDYPLGILTDQDILNHYQQTPNSATLPIQACMNAPVITAQTQDSIWQIHTLMAQHQVRRIVIVNKQGKLAGLVTQSSILWAIDSQEAGWIIDLLQIELQQATSELRASLSQHQALTAAIVQRELQYNKLLGQLPAVIYQRSLEPDWRLIYTSGYWETLSGYRPGMIGEMASLILPEDYERAKLQIQSAILQKQPYVVEYRCRHRNGTLIWIQDRGQREPDQQILSGILLDVTAQRRQEELLQRYLQRELLISTISQNIRRSLDLTQVMQSAADDVRQILQTDRVLVFRLLPNGLGVVEVESLAHTEQSILGRFIQDPCFLDNLSRKLTSGYTATISDSHQAKLHPCHRELLLNLNVRANLVVSIHQNERIWGLLIAHQCHSPRLWLTDEILLLQRIGEALAIAVNQAELYQQLAQANQELQQLVYVDGLTQIGNRRQFTDLSLAEWRRAAREQTPISLVLVDIDYFKLYNDHYGHQQGDAILYRIAQQLAAGLQRPGDLATRYGGEEFALILPDTPEAGAIQVVEQIQEAIVTLAIPHAASPITPHLTLSFGIATLIPQPTQALDLLLTAADQALYQAKAQGRNTYRIHSPTTVDIQGQPAPHPAQKLE
;
A
#
# COMPACT_ATOMS: atom_id res chain seq x y z
N MET A 1 36.65 1.62 -10.08
CA MET A 1 37.90 1.76 -9.30
C MET A 1 38.81 0.63 -9.70
N THR A 2 39.87 0.99 -10.44
CA THR A 2 40.84 0.10 -11.06
C THR A 2 41.86 -0.37 -10.02
N SER A 3 41.99 -1.68 -9.83
CA SER A 3 43.15 -2.28 -9.16
C SER A 3 43.95 -3.03 -10.23
N PRO A 4 45.25 -2.77 -10.43
CA PRO A 4 46.05 -3.45 -11.42
C PRO A 4 46.42 -4.85 -10.90
N LEU A 5 46.05 -5.87 -11.67
CA LEU A 5 46.54 -7.23 -11.51
C LEU A 5 48.04 -7.24 -11.85
N SER A 6 48.89 -7.33 -10.82
CA SER A 6 50.29 -7.73 -10.97
C SER A 6 50.34 -9.18 -11.46
N PRO A 7 51.26 -9.54 -12.39
CA PRO A 7 51.44 -10.94 -12.79
C PRO A 7 52.06 -11.73 -11.61
N PRO A 8 51.71 -13.01 -11.41
CA PRO A 8 52.38 -13.82 -10.41
C PRO A 8 53.81 -14.11 -10.90
N LEU A 9 54.79 -13.78 -10.06
CA LEU A 9 56.15 -14.29 -10.16
C LEU A 9 56.11 -15.82 -10.11
N ALA A 10 56.41 -16.47 -11.24
CA ALA A 10 56.57 -17.90 -11.32
C ALA A 10 57.79 -18.35 -10.50
N SER A 11 57.51 -19.10 -9.43
CA SER A 11 58.24 -20.27 -8.91
C SER A 11 59.78 -20.26 -8.97
N TYR A 12 60.41 -19.66 -7.97
CA TYR A 12 61.78 -20.00 -7.53
C TYR A 12 61.80 -20.47 -6.06
N SER A 13 60.72 -21.13 -5.61
CA SER A 13 60.51 -21.53 -4.21
C SER A 13 60.15 -23.01 -4.02
N SER A 14 60.57 -23.93 -4.91
CA SER A 14 60.14 -25.34 -4.82
C SER A 14 60.99 -26.19 -3.88
N LEU A 15 62.30 -25.93 -3.75
CA LEU A 15 63.19 -26.81 -2.99
C LEU A 15 63.09 -26.64 -1.46
N LEU A 16 62.78 -25.43 -0.98
CA LEU A 16 62.52 -25.16 0.44
C LEU A 16 61.29 -25.90 0.98
N GLN A 17 60.28 -26.14 0.14
CA GLN A 17 59.04 -26.85 0.54
C GLN A 17 59.27 -28.34 0.80
N VAL A 18 60.35 -28.90 0.24
CA VAL A 18 60.68 -30.33 0.31
C VAL A 18 61.74 -30.62 1.38
N VAL A 19 62.33 -29.58 1.98
CA VAL A 19 63.13 -29.71 3.20
C VAL A 19 62.21 -30.06 4.36
N LYS A 20 62.41 -31.24 4.97
CA LYS A 20 61.68 -31.63 6.17
C LYS A 20 62.24 -30.83 7.35
N THR A 21 61.43 -29.97 7.94
CA THR A 21 61.82 -29.08 9.05
C THR A 21 61.64 -29.74 10.41
N ALA A 22 60.68 -30.66 10.54
CA ALA A 22 60.48 -31.46 11.74
C ALA A 22 61.39 -32.69 11.70
N VAL A 23 62.63 -32.52 12.19
CA VAL A 23 63.64 -33.56 12.19
C VAL A 23 64.08 -33.83 13.62
N GLN A 24 64.13 -35.11 13.99
CA GLN A 24 64.71 -35.48 15.28
C GLN A 24 66.20 -35.17 15.28
N THR A 25 66.67 -34.52 16.34
CA THR A 25 68.08 -34.17 16.51
C THR A 25 68.61 -34.80 17.78
N ILE A 26 69.92 -35.04 17.83
CA ILE A 26 70.59 -35.59 19.01
C ILE A 26 71.72 -34.67 19.47
N THR A 27 72.09 -34.73 20.74
CA THR A 27 73.22 -33.97 21.28
C THR A 27 74.52 -34.78 21.20
N PRO A 28 75.69 -34.14 21.08
CA PRO A 28 76.98 -34.85 21.02
C PRO A 28 77.25 -35.75 22.23
N GLN A 29 76.75 -35.37 23.41
CA GLN A 29 76.93 -36.12 24.67
C GLN A 29 75.95 -37.27 24.84
N ALA A 30 75.01 -37.46 23.92
CA ALA A 30 74.05 -38.55 24.00
C ALA A 30 74.74 -39.91 23.83
N THR A 31 74.17 -40.93 24.45
CA THR A 31 74.68 -42.30 24.37
C THR A 31 74.36 -42.92 23.00
N MET A 32 75.19 -43.86 22.55
CA MET A 32 74.93 -44.58 21.30
C MET A 32 73.61 -45.37 21.32
N HIS A 33 73.15 -45.81 22.50
CA HIS A 33 71.84 -46.47 22.64
C HIS A 33 70.67 -45.54 22.30
N GLN A 34 70.76 -44.27 22.71
CA GLN A 34 69.76 -43.25 22.34
C GLN A 34 69.78 -43.00 20.83
N ALA A 35 70.96 -42.87 20.22
CA ALA A 35 71.09 -42.69 18.76
C ALA A 35 70.46 -43.84 17.96
N LEU A 36 70.66 -45.10 18.39
CA LEU A 36 70.07 -46.29 17.78
C LEU A 36 68.53 -46.30 17.87
N GLN A 37 67.98 -45.94 19.03
CA GLN A 37 66.52 -45.87 19.21
C GLN A 37 65.87 -44.79 18.32
N HIS A 38 66.55 -43.66 18.13
CA HIS A 38 66.06 -42.58 17.27
C HIS A 38 66.04 -42.99 15.79
N ILE A 39 67.12 -43.59 15.28
CA ILE A 39 67.20 -44.01 13.87
C ILE A 39 66.20 -45.13 13.55
N GLN A 40 65.92 -46.05 14.48
CA GLN A 40 64.90 -47.10 14.28
C GLN A 40 63.47 -46.56 14.22
N ARG A 41 63.15 -45.48 14.94
CA ARG A 41 61.78 -44.94 15.01
C ARG A 41 61.39 -44.13 13.78
N ASP A 42 62.32 -43.38 13.19
CA ASP A 42 61.99 -42.36 12.19
C ASP A 42 62.01 -42.86 10.75
N GLN A 43 62.30 -44.16 10.51
CA GLN A 43 62.56 -44.74 9.17
C GLN A 43 63.51 -43.89 8.30
N GLY A 44 64.30 -43.03 8.94
CA GLY A 44 65.06 -41.95 8.35
C GLY A 44 66.55 -42.25 8.47
N ASN A 45 67.23 -42.29 7.34
CA ASN A 45 68.62 -42.78 7.20
C ASN A 45 69.70 -41.89 7.86
N CYS A 46 69.34 -40.81 8.56
CA CYS A 46 70.31 -39.89 9.18
C CYS A 46 69.73 -39.08 10.35
N LEU A 47 70.57 -38.79 11.34
CA LEU A 47 70.25 -38.07 12.56
C LEU A 47 71.21 -36.88 12.75
N PRO A 48 70.76 -35.62 12.60
CA PRO A 48 71.59 -34.45 12.78
C PRO A 48 71.95 -34.26 14.25
N VAL A 49 73.21 -33.96 14.50
CA VAL A 49 73.74 -33.65 15.82
C VAL A 49 73.74 -32.13 15.99
N ILE A 50 73.09 -31.63 17.04
CA ILE A 50 73.01 -30.20 17.34
C ILE A 50 73.56 -29.89 18.73
N ASP A 51 74.12 -28.69 18.88
CA ASP A 51 74.52 -28.15 20.18
C ASP A 51 73.27 -27.63 20.92
N PRO A 52 72.92 -28.20 22.09
CA PRO A 52 71.67 -27.91 22.78
C PRO A 52 71.58 -26.47 23.29
N MET A 53 72.71 -25.76 23.45
CA MET A 53 72.72 -24.40 24.01
C MET A 53 72.43 -23.32 22.98
N ASN A 54 72.77 -23.54 21.71
CA ASN A 54 72.68 -22.52 20.66
C ASN A 54 72.00 -23.00 19.36
N GLY A 55 71.64 -24.28 19.28
CA GLY A 55 70.98 -24.90 18.12
C GLY A 55 71.88 -25.05 16.89
N MET A 56 73.20 -24.88 17.03
CA MET A 56 74.12 -25.02 15.90
C MET A 56 74.32 -26.48 15.51
N TYR A 57 74.38 -26.73 14.21
CA TYR A 57 74.69 -28.03 13.66
C TYR A 57 76.15 -28.41 13.95
N ARG A 58 76.37 -29.65 14.42
CA ARG A 58 77.69 -30.15 14.85
C ARG A 58 78.16 -31.38 14.08
N GLY A 59 77.26 -32.11 13.43
CA GLY A 59 77.63 -33.32 12.69
C GLY A 59 76.43 -34.18 12.33
N LEU A 60 76.67 -35.30 11.64
CA LEU A 60 75.62 -36.23 11.19
C LEU A 60 75.94 -37.64 11.63
N VAL A 61 74.94 -38.36 12.16
CA VAL A 61 75.02 -39.81 12.36
C VAL A 61 74.12 -40.49 11.33
N THR A 62 74.68 -41.39 10.51
CA THR A 62 73.89 -42.28 9.65
C THR A 62 74.03 -43.73 10.13
N GLU A 63 73.26 -44.65 9.57
CA GLU A 63 73.42 -46.09 9.84
C GLU A 63 74.87 -46.56 9.68
N ARG A 64 75.61 -45.97 8.73
CA ARG A 64 77.01 -46.33 8.49
C ARG A 64 77.93 -45.93 9.64
N GLU A 65 77.66 -44.79 10.28
CA GLU A 65 78.38 -44.35 11.48
C GLU A 65 78.02 -45.24 12.67
N LEU A 66 76.75 -45.64 12.82
CA LEU A 66 76.36 -46.62 13.85
C LEU A 66 77.07 -47.97 13.66
N VAL A 67 77.19 -48.45 12.42
CA VAL A 67 77.95 -49.68 12.11
C VAL A 67 79.44 -49.51 12.44
N LYS A 68 80.02 -48.34 12.17
CA LYS A 68 81.41 -48.04 12.58
C LYS A 68 81.58 -48.02 14.10
N ALA A 69 80.56 -47.58 14.86
CA ALA A 69 80.59 -47.59 16.33
C ALA A 69 80.70 -49.01 16.90
N ILE A 70 80.06 -50.00 16.27
CA ILE A 70 80.14 -51.42 16.67
C ILE A 70 81.58 -51.95 16.52
N ALA A 71 82.31 -51.45 15.53
CA ALA A 71 83.71 -51.83 15.29
C ALA A 71 84.72 -51.04 16.14
N HIS A 72 84.26 -50.15 17.03
CA HIS A 72 85.12 -49.34 17.88
C HIS A 72 85.68 -50.17 19.06
N PRO A 73 86.94 -49.95 19.51
CA PRO A 73 87.56 -50.73 20.58
C PRO A 73 86.96 -50.55 21.98
N LEU A 74 86.08 -49.55 22.18
CA LEU A 74 85.38 -49.31 23.45
C LEU A 74 83.97 -49.92 23.38
N PRO A 75 83.42 -50.42 24.51
CA PRO A 75 82.05 -50.92 24.55
C PRO A 75 81.05 -49.83 24.11
N LEU A 76 80.00 -50.22 23.39
CA LEU A 76 78.97 -49.30 22.89
C LEU A 76 78.28 -48.47 24.00
N ALA A 77 78.30 -48.95 25.23
CA ALA A 77 77.75 -48.26 26.40
C ALA A 77 78.62 -47.08 26.88
N GLU A 78 79.90 -47.06 26.53
CA GLU A 78 80.87 -46.03 26.93
C GLU A 78 81.11 -44.98 25.83
N LEU A 79 80.59 -45.22 24.62
CA LEU A 79 80.71 -44.30 23.50
C LEU A 79 79.59 -43.25 23.49
N THR A 80 79.98 -42.03 23.13
CA THR A 80 79.05 -40.93 22.88
C THR A 80 78.88 -40.69 21.39
N VAL A 81 77.82 -39.98 21.00
CA VAL A 81 77.58 -39.58 19.61
C VAL A 81 78.74 -38.77 19.03
N ALA A 82 79.40 -37.94 19.84
CA ALA A 82 80.55 -37.13 19.43
C ALA A 82 81.73 -37.99 18.91
N ASP A 83 81.90 -39.21 19.40
CA ASP A 83 83.02 -40.09 19.07
C ASP A 83 82.89 -40.73 17.68
N VAL A 84 81.67 -40.73 17.12
CA VAL A 84 81.31 -41.52 15.92
C VAL A 84 80.70 -40.67 14.80
N MET A 85 80.12 -39.51 15.13
CA MET A 85 79.47 -38.64 14.15
C MET A 85 80.41 -38.19 13.01
N ARG A 86 79.85 -37.94 11.83
CA ARG A 86 80.56 -37.22 10.76
C ARG A 86 80.80 -35.78 11.13
N ASP A 87 81.79 -35.19 10.48
CA ASP A 87 82.16 -33.79 10.65
C ASP A 87 80.99 -32.81 10.41
N ALA A 88 81.16 -31.62 10.98
CA ALA A 88 80.21 -30.52 10.82
C ALA A 88 80.13 -29.96 9.39
N GLN A 89 81.02 -30.36 8.46
CA GLN A 89 81.02 -29.88 7.06
C GLN A 89 80.07 -30.68 6.16
N THR A 90 79.55 -31.82 6.63
CA THR A 90 78.58 -32.62 5.90
C THR A 90 77.17 -32.01 6.03
N HIS A 91 76.93 -30.89 5.32
CA HIS A 91 75.64 -30.19 5.26
C HIS A 91 75.45 -29.44 3.93
N LEU A 92 74.26 -28.88 3.74
CA LEU A 92 73.91 -27.96 2.67
C LEU A 92 73.61 -26.58 3.26
N ASP A 93 74.21 -25.52 2.73
CA ASP A 93 73.77 -24.16 3.05
C ASP A 93 72.40 -23.89 2.42
N LEU A 94 71.55 -23.16 3.13
CA LEU A 94 70.22 -22.76 2.65
C LEU A 94 70.30 -22.04 1.29
N ALA A 95 71.37 -21.27 1.06
CA ALA A 95 71.60 -20.56 -0.21
C ALA A 95 71.93 -21.50 -1.38
N THR A 96 72.44 -22.71 -1.10
CA THR A 96 72.75 -23.72 -2.11
C THR A 96 71.48 -24.38 -2.65
N LEU A 97 70.37 -24.30 -1.93
CA LEU A 97 69.07 -24.82 -2.39
C LEU A 97 68.55 -24.11 -3.64
N ASP A 98 69.01 -22.89 -3.92
CA ASP A 98 68.65 -22.17 -5.14
C ASP A 98 69.41 -22.69 -6.38
N GLN A 99 70.37 -23.60 -6.19
CA GLN A 99 71.23 -24.14 -7.25
C GLN A 99 71.15 -25.69 -7.29
N PRO A 100 70.16 -26.26 -8.00
CA PRO A 100 69.89 -27.71 -8.00
C PRO A 100 71.12 -28.58 -8.35
N MET A 101 72.00 -28.08 -9.24
CA MET A 101 73.24 -28.77 -9.63
C MET A 101 74.27 -28.85 -8.49
N GLN A 102 74.34 -27.84 -7.62
CA GLN A 102 75.24 -27.86 -6.47
C GLN A 102 74.73 -28.81 -5.38
N VAL A 103 73.40 -28.87 -5.19
CA VAL A 103 72.75 -29.84 -4.29
C VAL A 103 73.05 -31.28 -4.73
N LEU A 104 72.94 -31.57 -6.03
CA LEU A 104 73.31 -32.88 -6.59
C LEU A 104 74.80 -33.22 -6.40
N HIS A 105 75.67 -32.23 -6.60
CA HIS A 105 77.10 -32.40 -6.40
C HIS A 105 77.41 -32.77 -4.94
N ALA A 106 76.80 -32.07 -3.98
CA ALA A 106 76.94 -32.36 -2.56
C ALA A 106 76.49 -33.79 -2.19
N PHE A 107 75.35 -34.26 -2.71
CA PHE A 107 74.92 -35.66 -2.49
C PHE A 107 75.94 -36.68 -2.99
N ARG A 108 76.59 -36.43 -4.15
CA ARG A 108 77.66 -37.31 -4.68
C ARG A 108 78.94 -37.21 -3.87
N GLN A 109 79.34 -36.00 -3.49
CA GLN A 109 80.56 -35.71 -2.73
C GLN A 109 80.51 -36.38 -1.35
N PHE A 110 79.43 -36.16 -0.60
CA PHE A 110 79.28 -36.66 0.76
C PHE A 110 78.81 -38.12 0.82
N ARG A 111 78.32 -38.68 -0.29
CA ARG A 111 77.80 -40.06 -0.39
C ARG A 111 76.77 -40.37 0.71
N CYS A 112 75.82 -39.46 0.89
CA CYS A 112 74.69 -39.60 1.81
C CYS A 112 73.37 -39.59 1.03
N ASN A 113 72.34 -40.25 1.57
CA ASN A 113 70.99 -40.23 0.97
C ASN A 113 70.12 -39.08 1.48
N ALA A 114 70.59 -38.40 2.52
CA ALA A 114 69.93 -37.28 3.15
C ALA A 114 70.99 -36.35 3.73
N LEU A 115 70.81 -35.03 3.55
CA LEU A 115 71.75 -34.01 3.96
C LEU A 115 71.05 -32.96 4.83
N PRO A 116 71.63 -32.60 5.99
CA PRO A 116 71.16 -31.49 6.80
C PRO A 116 71.28 -30.16 6.05
N VAL A 117 70.26 -29.32 6.17
CA VAL A 117 70.23 -27.97 5.62
C VAL A 117 70.43 -26.97 6.76
N VAL A 118 71.39 -26.07 6.63
CA VAL A 118 71.71 -25.07 7.66
C VAL A 118 71.54 -23.65 7.13
N ASP A 119 71.22 -22.71 8.02
CA ASP A 119 71.20 -21.29 7.67
C ASP A 119 72.61 -20.66 7.68
N ARG A 120 72.69 -19.38 7.31
CA ARG A 120 73.97 -18.63 7.30
C ARG A 120 74.64 -18.51 8.68
N GLN A 121 73.92 -18.79 9.76
CA GLN A 121 74.45 -18.78 11.14
C GLN A 121 74.87 -20.19 11.60
N GLY A 122 74.76 -21.21 10.73
CA GLY A 122 75.11 -22.60 11.03
C GLY A 122 74.05 -23.35 11.84
N ARG A 123 72.82 -22.83 11.94
CA ARG A 123 71.72 -23.51 12.64
C ARG A 123 70.98 -24.43 11.68
N LEU A 124 70.57 -25.58 12.18
CA LEU A 124 69.82 -26.57 11.42
C LEU A 124 68.42 -26.04 11.09
N GLN A 125 68.08 -26.05 9.80
CA GLN A 125 66.77 -25.67 9.27
C GLN A 125 65.94 -26.90 8.87
N GLY A 126 66.59 -28.02 8.58
CA GLY A 126 65.90 -29.29 8.29
C GLY A 126 66.81 -30.30 7.60
N ILE A 127 66.22 -31.32 6.98
CA ILE A 127 66.92 -32.31 6.16
C ILE A 127 66.30 -32.36 4.77
N LEU A 128 67.15 -32.44 3.76
CA LEU A 128 66.77 -32.74 2.39
C LEU A 128 67.13 -34.19 2.05
N ASN A 129 66.13 -34.99 1.65
CA ASN A 129 66.35 -36.34 1.16
C ASN A 129 66.62 -36.34 -0.35
N ARG A 130 67.50 -37.23 -0.81
CA ARG A 130 67.85 -37.37 -2.23
C ARG A 130 66.66 -37.76 -3.10
N GLN A 131 65.74 -38.58 -2.59
CA GLN A 131 64.53 -38.99 -3.31
C GLN A 131 63.54 -37.84 -3.42
N ASP A 132 63.29 -37.13 -2.32
CA ASP A 132 62.39 -35.99 -2.29
C ASP A 132 62.92 -34.86 -3.20
N PHE A 133 64.24 -34.63 -3.22
CA PHE A 133 64.90 -33.72 -4.17
C PHE A 133 64.78 -34.15 -5.64
N ARG A 134 64.82 -35.46 -5.94
CA ARG A 134 64.63 -35.94 -7.31
C ARG A 134 63.23 -35.66 -7.83
N ASN A 135 62.23 -35.76 -6.96
CA ASN A 135 60.83 -35.50 -7.31
C ASN A 135 60.55 -34.03 -7.62
N THR A 136 61.45 -33.12 -7.27
CA THR A 136 61.36 -31.68 -7.58
C THR A 136 62.12 -31.25 -8.84
N LEU A 137 62.83 -32.16 -9.51
CA LEU A 137 63.55 -31.83 -10.75
C LEU A 137 62.59 -31.82 -11.94
N GLU A 138 62.68 -30.78 -12.77
CA GLU A 138 61.91 -30.69 -14.02
C GLU A 138 62.41 -31.74 -15.04
N PRO A 139 61.53 -32.30 -15.90
CA PRO A 139 61.92 -33.27 -16.93
C PRO A 139 63.08 -32.79 -17.83
N THR A 140 63.18 -31.48 -18.07
CA THR A 140 64.25 -30.87 -18.88
C THR A 140 65.62 -30.86 -18.21
N ASP A 141 65.68 -30.96 -16.88
CA ASP A 141 66.95 -30.94 -16.13
C ASP A 141 67.70 -32.27 -16.24
N LEU A 142 67.01 -33.38 -16.53
CA LEU A 142 67.62 -34.70 -16.75
C LEU A 142 68.58 -34.71 -17.96
N LEU A 143 68.24 -34.01 -19.05
CA LEU A 143 69.10 -33.91 -20.24
C LEU A 143 70.35 -33.05 -20.03
N LYS A 144 70.38 -32.22 -18.98
CA LYS A 144 71.56 -31.45 -18.58
C LYS A 144 72.57 -32.29 -17.80
N LEU A 145 72.17 -33.46 -17.30
CA LEU A 145 72.98 -34.30 -16.41
C LEU A 145 73.90 -35.29 -17.15
N LYS A 146 73.52 -35.73 -18.34
CA LYS A 146 74.31 -36.68 -19.15
C LYS A 146 75.19 -35.94 -20.17
N ARG A 147 76.36 -36.51 -20.43
CA ARG A 147 77.38 -35.95 -21.33
C ARG A 147 77.39 -36.64 -22.69
N ALA A 148 77.92 -35.96 -23.70
CA ALA A 148 78.08 -36.52 -25.05
C ALA A 148 78.80 -37.88 -25.02
N GLU A 149 79.86 -38.00 -24.23
CA GLU A 149 80.67 -39.23 -24.11
C GLU A 149 79.89 -40.45 -23.59
N GLU A 150 78.80 -40.23 -22.84
CA GLU A 150 77.99 -41.29 -22.25
C GLU A 150 76.96 -41.87 -23.24
N VAL A 151 76.72 -41.17 -24.35
CA VAL A 151 75.58 -41.42 -25.26
C VAL A 151 75.99 -41.49 -26.72
N MET A 152 77.15 -40.95 -27.09
CA MET A 152 77.65 -40.98 -28.45
C MET A 152 77.93 -42.40 -28.93
N VAL A 153 77.75 -42.62 -30.23
CA VAL A 153 78.27 -43.79 -30.92
C VAL A 153 79.74 -43.51 -31.24
N SER A 154 80.64 -44.29 -30.65
CA SER A 154 82.09 -44.10 -30.81
C SER A 154 82.64 -44.70 -32.12
N ASP A 155 81.97 -45.70 -32.69
CA ASP A 155 82.36 -46.31 -33.96
C ASP A 155 81.68 -45.56 -35.12
N VAL A 156 82.38 -44.54 -35.64
CA VAL A 156 81.88 -43.66 -36.69
C VAL A 156 82.57 -43.97 -38.00
N ARG A 157 81.79 -44.26 -39.04
CA ARG A 157 82.31 -44.55 -40.37
C ARG A 157 82.69 -43.26 -41.09
N VAL A 158 83.92 -43.23 -41.58
CA VAL A 158 84.55 -42.06 -42.21
C VAL A 158 84.85 -42.29 -43.68
N ILE A 159 84.90 -41.22 -44.46
CA ILE A 159 85.18 -41.27 -45.90
C ILE A 159 86.03 -40.07 -46.36
N SER A 160 86.83 -40.24 -47.41
CA SER A 160 87.67 -39.17 -47.96
C SER A 160 86.85 -38.24 -48.90
N PRO A 161 87.12 -36.92 -48.92
CA PRO A 161 86.42 -35.95 -49.78
C PRO A 161 86.59 -36.21 -51.30
N THR A 162 87.65 -36.90 -51.70
CA THR A 162 88.00 -37.21 -53.10
C THR A 162 87.29 -38.46 -53.64
N GLN A 163 86.75 -39.30 -52.75
CA GLN A 163 86.04 -40.52 -53.13
C GLN A 163 84.70 -40.22 -53.79
N SER A 164 84.24 -41.17 -54.59
CA SER A 164 83.03 -41.00 -55.40
C SER A 164 81.75 -41.14 -54.58
N LEU A 165 80.70 -40.44 -55.02
CA LEU A 165 79.34 -40.56 -54.48
C LEU A 165 78.81 -42.01 -54.53
N ALA A 166 79.20 -42.79 -55.54
CA ALA A 166 78.86 -44.21 -55.66
C ALA A 166 79.49 -45.07 -54.56
N GLU A 167 80.75 -44.82 -54.20
CA GLU A 167 81.41 -45.49 -53.06
C GLU A 167 80.73 -45.14 -51.73
N ALA A 168 80.38 -43.87 -51.52
CA ALA A 168 79.66 -43.43 -50.34
C ALA A 168 78.28 -44.11 -50.22
N ALA A 169 77.51 -44.15 -51.31
CA ALA A 169 76.21 -44.81 -51.34
C ALA A 169 76.31 -46.33 -51.12
N ALA A 170 77.37 -46.97 -51.63
CA ALA A 170 77.63 -48.39 -51.39
C ALA A 170 77.91 -48.67 -49.91
N ILE A 171 78.68 -47.83 -49.22
CA ILE A 171 78.96 -47.98 -47.79
C ILE A 171 77.69 -47.75 -46.96
N LEU A 172 76.95 -46.67 -47.22
CA LEU A 172 75.68 -46.38 -46.52
C LEU A 172 74.68 -47.54 -46.67
N GLY A 173 74.54 -48.09 -47.87
CA GLY A 173 73.64 -49.20 -48.15
C GLY A 173 74.09 -50.55 -47.60
N ALA A 174 75.38 -50.87 -47.66
CA ALA A 174 75.90 -52.17 -47.21
C ALA A 174 75.96 -52.28 -45.68
N GLU A 175 76.20 -51.17 -44.98
CA GLU A 175 76.36 -51.15 -43.52
C GLU A 175 75.12 -50.66 -42.78
N GLU A 176 74.02 -50.37 -43.49
CA GLU A 176 72.75 -49.85 -42.94
C GLU A 176 72.93 -48.61 -42.03
N ILE A 177 73.97 -47.81 -42.29
CA ILE A 177 74.24 -46.57 -41.57
C ILE A 177 73.66 -45.39 -42.36
N SER A 178 73.24 -44.37 -41.61
CA SER A 178 72.44 -43.28 -42.19
C SER A 178 73.22 -41.99 -42.46
N CYS A 179 74.52 -41.99 -42.17
CA CYS A 179 75.46 -40.94 -42.52
C CYS A 179 76.92 -41.41 -42.50
N LEU A 180 77.77 -40.70 -43.25
CA LEU A 180 79.22 -40.83 -43.23
C LEU A 180 79.85 -39.49 -42.82
N VAL A 181 80.88 -39.54 -41.98
CA VAL A 181 81.65 -38.35 -41.63
C VAL A 181 82.81 -38.20 -42.61
N VAL A 182 82.87 -37.07 -43.31
CA VAL A 182 83.93 -36.79 -44.27
C VAL A 182 85.12 -36.20 -43.51
N VAL A 183 86.30 -36.79 -43.64
CA VAL A 183 87.52 -36.41 -42.88
C VAL A 183 88.62 -35.90 -43.81
N ARG A 184 89.64 -35.19 -43.28
CA ARG A 184 90.75 -34.69 -44.10
C ARG A 184 91.60 -35.84 -44.65
N GLU A 185 91.98 -35.73 -45.92
CA GLU A 185 92.79 -36.76 -46.60
C GLU A 185 94.19 -36.93 -46.00
N ALA A 186 94.80 -35.84 -45.53
CA ALA A 186 96.10 -35.87 -44.85
C ALA A 186 96.01 -36.23 -43.35
N GLU A 187 94.85 -36.03 -42.73
CA GLU A 187 94.64 -36.22 -41.29
C GLU A 187 93.24 -36.82 -41.04
N PRO A 188 93.09 -38.16 -41.11
CA PRO A 188 91.80 -38.82 -41.06
C PRO A 188 91.06 -38.66 -39.72
N ASP A 189 91.73 -38.16 -38.67
CA ASP A 189 91.12 -37.86 -37.38
C ASP A 189 90.31 -36.56 -37.38
N TYR A 190 90.43 -35.69 -38.40
CA TYR A 190 89.78 -34.37 -38.39
C TYR A 190 88.56 -34.32 -39.31
N PRO A 191 87.36 -34.09 -38.77
CA PRO A 191 86.13 -34.06 -39.57
C PRO A 191 86.02 -32.73 -40.35
N LEU A 192 85.69 -32.84 -41.64
CA LEU A 192 85.44 -31.74 -42.58
C LEU A 192 83.95 -31.50 -42.82
N GLY A 193 83.21 -32.59 -43.02
CA GLY A 193 81.82 -32.57 -43.45
C GLY A 193 81.05 -33.79 -42.97
N ILE A 194 79.75 -33.80 -43.23
CA ILE A 194 78.90 -34.98 -43.05
C ILE A 194 78.09 -35.20 -44.32
N LEU A 195 77.95 -36.46 -44.74
CA LEU A 195 77.14 -36.86 -45.89
C LEU A 195 76.00 -37.76 -45.40
N THR A 196 74.77 -37.45 -45.78
CA THR A 196 73.58 -38.23 -45.41
C THR A 196 72.87 -38.80 -46.64
N ASP A 197 72.02 -39.81 -46.45
CA ASP A 197 71.21 -40.38 -47.53
C ASP A 197 70.39 -39.31 -48.27
N GLN A 198 69.86 -38.34 -47.52
CA GLN A 198 69.08 -37.24 -48.07
C GLN A 198 69.93 -36.30 -48.93
N ASP A 199 71.18 -36.04 -48.54
CA ASP A 199 72.09 -35.19 -49.32
C ASP A 199 72.44 -35.85 -50.66
N ILE A 200 72.67 -37.17 -50.65
CA ILE A 200 72.89 -37.98 -51.86
C ILE A 200 71.67 -37.93 -52.78
N LEU A 201 70.47 -38.17 -52.23
CA LEU A 201 69.22 -38.14 -53.00
C LEU A 201 68.90 -36.75 -53.57
N ASN A 202 69.08 -35.69 -52.77
CA ASN A 202 68.87 -34.31 -53.21
C ASN A 202 69.82 -33.96 -54.38
N HIS A 203 71.08 -34.39 -54.33
CA HIS A 203 72.04 -34.11 -55.38
C HIS A 203 71.81 -34.97 -56.64
N TYR A 204 71.37 -36.21 -56.47
CA TYR A 204 70.99 -37.08 -57.59
C TYR A 204 69.79 -36.52 -58.37
N GLN A 205 68.80 -35.93 -57.66
CA GLN A 205 67.65 -35.27 -58.30
C GLN A 205 68.06 -34.06 -59.15
N GLN A 206 69.05 -33.29 -58.72
CA GLN A 206 69.50 -32.09 -59.43
C GLN A 206 70.42 -32.39 -60.61
N THR A 207 71.17 -33.49 -60.54
CA THR A 207 72.14 -33.90 -61.57
C THR A 207 72.07 -35.41 -61.79
N PRO A 208 71.19 -35.90 -62.68
CA PRO A 208 71.00 -37.33 -62.95
C PRO A 208 72.13 -37.90 -63.83
N ASN A 209 73.36 -37.90 -63.32
CA ASN A 209 74.49 -38.77 -63.73
C ASN A 209 75.69 -38.61 -62.77
N SER A 210 75.41 -38.51 -61.46
CA SER A 210 76.33 -38.00 -60.45
C SER A 210 77.19 -39.05 -59.73
N ALA A 211 77.23 -40.29 -60.21
CA ALA A 211 77.92 -41.40 -59.57
C ALA A 211 79.45 -41.20 -59.39
N THR A 212 80.08 -40.43 -60.28
CA THR A 212 81.53 -40.15 -60.25
C THR A 212 81.89 -38.81 -59.62
N LEU A 213 80.92 -38.06 -59.09
CA LEU A 213 81.21 -36.79 -58.41
C LEU A 213 81.94 -37.05 -57.08
N PRO A 214 82.98 -36.27 -56.75
CA PRO A 214 83.65 -36.38 -55.47
C PRO A 214 82.73 -35.91 -54.34
N ILE A 215 82.76 -36.61 -53.20
CA ILE A 215 81.90 -36.35 -52.03
C ILE A 215 81.96 -34.90 -51.54
N GLN A 216 83.12 -34.24 -51.66
CA GLN A 216 83.26 -32.84 -51.29
C GLN A 216 82.27 -31.89 -51.97
N ALA A 217 81.74 -32.26 -53.15
CA ALA A 217 80.78 -31.45 -53.89
C ALA A 217 79.34 -31.55 -53.34
N CYS A 218 79.04 -32.57 -52.52
CA CYS A 218 77.69 -32.85 -52.02
C CYS A 218 77.60 -32.95 -50.49
N MET A 219 78.72 -32.97 -49.76
CA MET A 219 78.74 -33.00 -48.30
C MET A 219 78.23 -31.69 -47.69
N ASN A 220 77.65 -31.78 -46.50
CA ASN A 220 77.40 -30.60 -45.67
C ASN A 220 78.69 -30.21 -44.92
N ALA A 221 79.26 -29.06 -45.30
CA ALA A 221 80.47 -28.50 -44.72
C ALA A 221 80.34 -26.98 -44.48
N PRO A 222 80.91 -26.43 -43.38
CA PRO A 222 81.62 -27.14 -42.32
C PRO A 222 80.67 -27.97 -41.43
N VAL A 223 81.13 -29.12 -40.95
CA VAL A 223 80.32 -29.97 -40.05
C VAL A 223 80.13 -29.32 -38.68
N ILE A 224 78.92 -29.44 -38.13
CA ILE A 224 78.61 -28.95 -36.79
C ILE A 224 79.16 -29.94 -35.78
N THR A 225 80.03 -29.44 -34.90
CA THR A 225 80.71 -30.25 -33.88
C THR A 225 80.37 -29.82 -32.46
N ALA A 226 80.34 -30.78 -31.53
CA ALA A 226 80.28 -30.54 -30.08
C ALA A 226 81.41 -31.27 -29.35
N GLN A 227 81.71 -30.89 -28.11
CA GLN A 227 82.77 -31.50 -27.30
C GLN A 227 82.25 -32.74 -26.55
N THR A 228 83.14 -33.69 -26.22
CA THR A 228 82.78 -34.91 -25.46
C THR A 228 82.14 -34.62 -24.09
N GLN A 229 82.49 -33.50 -23.47
CA GLN A 229 81.97 -33.08 -22.16
C GLN A 229 80.69 -32.24 -22.19
N ASP A 230 80.21 -31.87 -23.39
CA ASP A 230 78.99 -31.07 -23.53
C ASP A 230 77.77 -31.88 -23.08
N SER A 231 76.79 -31.20 -22.50
CA SER A 231 75.57 -31.86 -22.04
C SER A 231 74.67 -32.23 -23.22
N ILE A 232 73.87 -33.28 -23.05
CA ILE A 232 72.90 -33.69 -24.06
C ILE A 232 71.90 -32.56 -24.37
N TRP A 233 71.53 -31.74 -23.38
CA TRP A 233 70.71 -30.55 -23.59
C TRP A 233 71.37 -29.55 -24.55
N GLN A 234 72.67 -29.27 -24.40
CA GLN A 234 73.40 -28.39 -25.32
C GLN A 234 73.44 -28.97 -26.74
N ILE A 235 73.67 -30.27 -26.86
CA ILE A 235 73.68 -30.98 -28.15
C ILE A 235 72.30 -30.95 -28.80
N HIS A 236 71.22 -31.23 -28.06
CA HIS A 236 69.84 -31.12 -28.54
C HIS A 236 69.50 -29.69 -28.99
N THR A 237 69.95 -28.69 -28.24
CA THR A 237 69.75 -27.27 -28.59
C THR A 237 70.49 -26.92 -29.88
N LEU A 238 71.74 -27.36 -30.04
CA LEU A 238 72.51 -27.23 -31.28
C LEU A 238 71.82 -27.94 -32.46
N MET A 239 71.27 -29.14 -32.25
CA MET A 239 70.50 -29.87 -33.26
C MET A 239 69.28 -29.08 -33.72
N ALA A 240 68.50 -28.55 -32.78
CA ALA A 240 67.31 -27.74 -33.08
C ALA A 240 67.67 -26.42 -33.78
N GLN A 241 68.71 -25.72 -33.31
CA GLN A 241 69.13 -24.43 -33.86
C GLN A 241 69.61 -24.55 -35.31
N HIS A 242 70.37 -25.59 -35.61
CA HIS A 242 70.89 -25.81 -36.96
C HIS A 242 70.00 -26.73 -37.81
N GLN A 243 68.86 -27.17 -37.26
CA GLN A 243 67.91 -28.11 -37.90
C GLN A 243 68.57 -29.40 -38.39
N VAL A 244 69.60 -29.86 -37.68
CA VAL A 244 70.31 -31.11 -37.97
C VAL A 244 69.92 -32.18 -36.96
N ARG A 245 69.87 -33.44 -37.40
CA ARG A 245 69.51 -34.58 -36.53
C ARG A 245 70.72 -35.33 -35.99
N ARG A 246 71.93 -34.92 -36.38
CA ARG A 246 73.19 -35.60 -36.08
C ARG A 246 74.26 -34.54 -35.85
N ILE A 247 75.04 -34.71 -34.79
CA ILE A 247 76.17 -33.84 -34.43
C ILE A 247 77.41 -34.69 -34.27
N VAL A 248 78.50 -34.25 -34.89
CA VAL A 248 79.80 -34.89 -34.75
C VAL A 248 80.42 -34.47 -33.43
N ILE A 249 80.86 -35.42 -32.63
CA ILE A 249 81.52 -35.16 -31.34
C ILE A 249 83.02 -35.18 -31.56
N VAL A 250 83.71 -34.16 -31.08
CA VAL A 250 85.15 -34.03 -31.13
C VAL A 250 85.73 -33.95 -29.72
N ASN A 251 86.98 -34.38 -29.56
CA ASN A 251 87.71 -34.18 -28.32
C ASN A 251 88.25 -32.74 -28.21
N LYS A 252 88.94 -32.44 -27.10
CA LYS A 252 89.55 -31.12 -26.86
C LYS A 252 90.58 -30.70 -27.92
N GLN A 253 91.17 -31.66 -28.65
CA GLN A 253 92.14 -31.44 -29.73
C GLN A 253 91.48 -31.30 -31.12
N GLY A 254 90.14 -31.37 -31.20
CA GLY A 254 89.37 -31.26 -32.45
C GLY A 254 89.31 -32.54 -33.28
N LYS A 255 89.80 -33.66 -32.75
CA LYS A 255 89.72 -34.97 -33.42
C LYS A 255 88.36 -35.61 -33.22
N LEU A 256 87.89 -36.34 -34.22
CA LEU A 256 86.66 -37.12 -34.19
C LEU A 256 86.66 -38.10 -33.01
N ALA A 257 85.66 -37.98 -32.14
CA ALA A 257 85.48 -38.81 -30.95
C ALA A 257 84.21 -39.68 -31.01
N GLY A 258 83.18 -39.21 -31.72
CA GLY A 258 81.94 -39.97 -31.88
C GLY A 258 80.87 -39.22 -32.66
N LEU A 259 79.68 -39.79 -32.73
CA LEU A 259 78.49 -39.19 -33.34
C LEU A 259 77.31 -39.28 -32.38
N VAL A 260 76.61 -38.17 -32.16
CA VAL A 260 75.33 -38.17 -31.45
C VAL A 260 74.21 -37.97 -32.45
N THR A 261 73.20 -38.83 -32.39
CA THR A 261 71.98 -38.76 -33.20
C THR A 261 70.78 -38.44 -32.32
N GLN A 262 69.69 -37.95 -32.91
CA GLN A 262 68.44 -37.77 -32.18
C GLN A 262 67.97 -39.07 -31.50
N SER A 263 68.19 -40.22 -32.14
CA SER A 263 67.87 -41.52 -31.56
C SER A 263 68.75 -41.85 -30.36
N SER A 264 70.06 -41.64 -30.42
CA SER A 264 70.93 -41.90 -29.26
C SER A 264 70.57 -41.02 -28.06
N ILE A 265 70.13 -39.78 -28.28
CA ILE A 265 69.57 -38.91 -27.22
C ILE A 265 68.31 -39.52 -26.60
N LEU A 266 67.41 -40.11 -27.39
CA LEU A 266 66.19 -40.76 -26.89
C LEU A 266 66.51 -42.02 -26.07
N TRP A 267 67.49 -42.82 -26.49
CA TRP A 267 67.99 -43.98 -25.72
C TRP A 267 68.70 -43.57 -24.42
N ALA A 268 69.14 -42.32 -24.31
CA ALA A 268 69.74 -41.81 -23.09
C ALA A 268 68.73 -41.62 -21.95
N ILE A 269 67.43 -41.58 -22.23
CA ILE A 269 66.38 -41.50 -21.21
C ILE A 269 66.01 -42.95 -20.87
N ASP A 270 66.32 -43.42 -19.65
CA ASP A 270 66.01 -44.79 -19.25
C ASP A 270 64.48 -45.00 -19.20
N SER A 271 64.02 -46.22 -19.45
CA SER A 271 62.62 -46.66 -19.39
C SER A 271 61.94 -46.33 -18.05
N GLN A 272 62.69 -46.33 -16.94
CA GLN A 272 62.17 -45.91 -15.64
C GLN A 272 62.00 -44.38 -15.52
N GLU A 273 62.88 -43.60 -16.14
CA GLU A 273 62.81 -42.13 -16.10
C GLU A 273 61.68 -41.62 -17.02
N ALA A 274 61.46 -42.29 -18.17
CA ALA A 274 60.35 -42.01 -19.07
C ALA A 274 58.98 -42.32 -18.44
N GLY A 275 58.86 -43.42 -17.69
CA GLY A 275 57.63 -43.78 -16.98
C GLY A 275 57.22 -42.73 -15.95
N TRP A 276 58.17 -42.24 -15.16
CA TRP A 276 57.92 -41.20 -14.15
C TRP A 276 57.45 -39.87 -14.76
N ILE A 277 58.01 -39.44 -15.90
CA ILE A 277 57.58 -38.22 -16.60
C ILE A 277 56.14 -38.35 -17.11
N ILE A 278 55.76 -39.53 -17.62
CA ILE A 278 54.40 -39.78 -18.11
C ILE A 278 53.39 -39.72 -16.96
N ASP A 279 53.70 -40.34 -15.82
CA ASP A 279 52.83 -40.34 -14.64
C ASP A 279 52.63 -38.91 -14.09
N LEU A 280 53.69 -38.11 -14.04
CA LEU A 280 53.62 -36.71 -13.61
C LEU A 280 52.72 -35.86 -14.53
N LEU A 281 52.93 -35.95 -15.85
CA LEU A 281 52.13 -35.23 -16.84
C LEU A 281 50.65 -35.67 -16.82
N GLN A 282 50.38 -36.95 -16.53
CA GLN A 282 49.00 -37.43 -16.37
C GLN A 282 48.31 -36.81 -15.15
N ILE A 283 49.01 -36.63 -14.04
CA ILE A 283 48.47 -36.00 -12.83
C ILE A 283 48.15 -34.52 -13.09
N GLU A 284 49.06 -33.77 -13.70
CA GLU A 284 48.82 -32.35 -14.03
C GLU A 284 47.68 -32.17 -15.01
N LEU A 285 47.61 -33.02 -16.05
CA LEU A 285 46.51 -33.01 -17.00
C LEU A 285 45.16 -33.34 -16.31
N GLN A 286 45.15 -34.28 -15.36
CA GLN A 286 43.95 -34.58 -14.56
C GLN A 286 43.53 -33.39 -13.69
N GLN A 287 44.47 -32.69 -13.06
CA GLN A 287 44.15 -31.50 -12.26
C GLN A 287 43.59 -30.37 -13.12
N ALA A 288 44.28 -30.00 -14.20
CA ALA A 288 43.83 -28.93 -15.09
C ALA A 288 42.45 -29.24 -15.72
N THR A 289 42.21 -30.50 -16.12
CA THR A 289 40.89 -30.91 -16.64
C THR A 289 39.80 -30.90 -15.56
N SER A 290 40.13 -31.18 -14.30
CA SER A 290 39.20 -31.11 -13.18
C SER A 290 38.79 -29.66 -12.86
N GLU A 291 39.73 -28.73 -12.87
CA GLU A 291 39.48 -27.30 -12.63
C GLU A 291 38.64 -26.68 -13.74
N LEU A 292 38.95 -26.99 -15.00
CA LEU A 292 38.18 -26.51 -16.15
C LEU A 292 36.73 -27.06 -16.11
N ARG A 293 36.54 -28.33 -15.73
CA ARG A 293 35.20 -28.91 -15.54
C ARG A 293 34.43 -28.22 -14.42
N ALA A 294 35.08 -27.90 -13.30
CA ALA A 294 34.46 -27.17 -12.20
C ALA A 294 34.02 -25.76 -12.63
N SER A 295 34.88 -25.02 -13.33
CA SER A 295 34.57 -23.69 -13.84
C SER A 295 33.43 -23.71 -14.87
N LEU A 296 33.43 -24.68 -15.80
CA LEU A 296 32.36 -24.84 -16.78
C LEU A 296 31.01 -25.17 -16.11
N SER A 297 31.02 -26.04 -15.11
CA SER A 297 29.83 -26.37 -14.31
C SER A 297 29.27 -25.14 -13.60
N GLN A 298 30.15 -24.32 -13.00
CA GLN A 298 29.74 -23.06 -12.34
C GLN A 298 29.13 -22.06 -13.34
N HIS A 299 29.74 -21.90 -14.53
CA HIS A 299 29.20 -21.02 -15.57
C HIS A 299 27.83 -21.51 -16.07
N GLN A 300 27.67 -22.82 -16.28
CA GLN A 300 26.40 -23.43 -16.66
C GLN A 300 25.32 -23.22 -15.59
N ALA A 301 25.66 -23.41 -14.32
CA ALA A 301 24.75 -23.17 -13.20
C ALA A 301 24.29 -21.70 -13.11
N LEU A 302 25.21 -20.74 -13.30
CA LEU A 302 24.87 -19.31 -13.29
C LEU A 302 23.96 -18.93 -14.47
N THR A 303 24.27 -19.44 -15.66
CA THR A 303 23.45 -19.20 -16.87
C THR A 303 22.05 -19.78 -16.70
N ALA A 304 21.95 -21.01 -16.18
CA ALA A 304 20.68 -21.64 -15.86
C ALA A 304 19.88 -20.84 -14.81
N ALA A 305 20.55 -20.31 -13.78
CA ALA A 305 19.91 -19.48 -12.77
C ALA A 305 19.36 -18.15 -13.34
N ILE A 306 20.08 -17.52 -14.28
CA ILE A 306 19.60 -16.31 -14.98
C ILE A 306 18.36 -16.64 -15.82
N VAL A 307 18.42 -17.69 -16.64
CA VAL A 307 17.27 -18.13 -17.45
C VAL A 307 16.07 -18.49 -16.57
N GLN A 308 16.30 -19.19 -15.46
CA GLN A 308 15.24 -19.53 -14.51
C GLN A 308 14.63 -18.28 -13.87
N ARG A 309 15.46 -17.28 -13.54
CA ARG A 309 14.99 -16.00 -12.98
C ARG A 309 14.21 -15.18 -14.00
N GLU A 310 14.65 -15.12 -15.26
CA GLU A 310 13.89 -14.49 -16.35
C GLU A 310 12.55 -15.18 -16.60
N LEU A 311 12.53 -16.52 -16.63
CA LEU A 311 11.29 -17.30 -16.74
C LEU A 311 10.36 -17.03 -15.56
N GLN A 312 10.89 -16.95 -14.34
CA GLN A 312 10.10 -16.62 -13.16
C GLN A 312 9.53 -15.21 -13.23
N TYR A 313 10.31 -14.21 -13.65
CA TYR A 313 9.80 -12.85 -13.87
C TYR A 313 8.73 -12.81 -14.96
N ASN A 314 8.97 -13.43 -16.12
CA ASN A 314 7.99 -13.49 -17.21
C ASN A 314 6.70 -14.19 -16.78
N LYS A 315 6.79 -15.24 -15.96
CA LYS A 315 5.62 -15.92 -15.39
C LYS A 315 4.84 -15.04 -14.42
N LEU A 316 5.52 -14.28 -13.55
CA LEU A 316 4.88 -13.33 -12.63
C LEU A 316 4.22 -12.17 -13.40
N LEU A 317 4.92 -11.60 -14.39
CA LEU A 317 4.39 -10.51 -15.22
C LEU A 317 3.20 -10.97 -16.08
N GLY A 318 3.20 -12.22 -16.55
CA GLY A 318 2.08 -12.81 -17.29
C GLY A 318 0.84 -13.12 -16.45
N GLN A 319 0.98 -13.20 -15.12
CA GLN A 319 -0.14 -13.41 -14.19
C GLN A 319 -0.82 -12.11 -13.74
N LEU A 320 -0.17 -10.95 -13.93
CA LEU A 320 -0.75 -9.67 -13.58
C LEU A 320 -1.85 -9.30 -14.59
N PRO A 321 -3.07 -8.94 -14.16
CA PRO A 321 -4.14 -8.49 -15.04
C PRO A 321 -3.92 -7.02 -15.45
N ALA A 322 -2.73 -6.71 -15.93
CA ALA A 322 -2.29 -5.36 -16.27
C ALA A 322 -1.40 -5.40 -17.51
N VAL A 323 -1.57 -4.43 -18.40
CA VAL A 323 -0.61 -4.20 -19.48
C VAL A 323 0.54 -3.42 -18.90
N ILE A 324 1.75 -3.94 -19.00
CA ILE A 324 2.97 -3.21 -18.66
C ILE A 324 3.51 -2.63 -19.96
N TYR A 325 3.88 -1.37 -19.97
CA TYR A 325 4.43 -0.73 -21.15
C TYR A 325 5.66 0.12 -20.84
N GLN A 326 6.50 0.28 -21.86
CA GLN A 326 7.53 1.31 -21.91
C GLN A 326 7.39 2.10 -23.20
N ARG A 327 7.49 3.42 -23.11
CA ARG A 327 7.41 4.35 -24.24
C ARG A 327 8.62 5.28 -24.27
N SER A 328 9.00 5.70 -25.47
CA SER A 328 9.99 6.75 -25.68
C SER A 328 9.44 8.10 -25.20
N LEU A 329 10.31 9.00 -24.74
CA LEU A 329 9.97 10.41 -24.47
C LEU A 329 10.14 11.31 -25.71
N GLU A 330 10.44 10.73 -26.88
CA GLU A 330 10.41 11.41 -28.18
C GLU A 330 8.99 11.94 -28.52
N PRO A 331 8.84 12.88 -29.47
CA PRO A 331 7.59 13.65 -29.68
C PRO A 331 6.33 12.82 -29.96
N ASP A 332 6.49 11.55 -30.32
CA ASP A 332 5.45 10.60 -30.71
C ASP A 332 5.12 9.54 -29.65
N TRP A 333 5.81 9.54 -28.49
CA TRP A 333 5.63 8.57 -27.41
C TRP A 333 5.63 7.10 -27.87
N ARG A 334 6.53 6.78 -28.80
CA ARG A 334 6.59 5.46 -29.44
C ARG A 334 6.67 4.34 -28.41
N LEU A 335 5.85 3.31 -28.59
CA LEU A 335 5.84 2.10 -27.76
C LEU A 335 7.14 1.30 -27.97
N ILE A 336 7.93 1.14 -26.91
CA ILE A 336 9.19 0.37 -26.88
C ILE A 336 8.90 -1.08 -26.48
N TYR A 337 8.05 -1.28 -25.48
CA TYR A 337 7.70 -2.59 -24.95
C TYR A 337 6.26 -2.61 -24.48
N THR A 338 5.59 -3.76 -24.63
CA THR A 338 4.31 -4.05 -24.01
C THR A 338 4.21 -5.52 -23.60
N SER A 339 3.60 -5.80 -22.45
CA SER A 339 3.37 -7.18 -22.00
C SER A 339 2.28 -7.88 -22.82
N GLY A 340 2.28 -9.22 -22.78
CA GLY A 340 1.30 -10.05 -23.52
C GLY A 340 -0.16 -9.82 -23.14
N TYR A 341 -0.43 -9.23 -21.96
CA TYR A 341 -1.80 -8.87 -21.53
C TYR A 341 -2.44 -7.80 -22.43
N TRP A 342 -1.66 -7.13 -23.28
CA TRP A 342 -2.14 -6.18 -24.28
C TRP A 342 -3.23 -6.75 -25.19
N GLU A 343 -3.08 -8.01 -25.65
CA GLU A 343 -4.07 -8.63 -26.53
C GLU A 343 -5.38 -8.91 -25.79
N THR A 344 -5.31 -9.30 -24.52
CA THR A 344 -6.49 -9.48 -23.66
C THR A 344 -7.21 -8.16 -23.39
N LEU A 345 -6.46 -7.09 -23.11
CA LEU A 345 -7.03 -5.79 -22.74
C LEU A 345 -7.57 -5.01 -23.95
N SER A 346 -6.90 -5.06 -25.10
CA SER A 346 -7.27 -4.27 -26.29
C SER A 346 -8.02 -5.09 -27.35
N GLY A 347 -7.84 -6.41 -27.36
CA GLY A 347 -8.29 -7.32 -28.42
C GLY A 347 -7.39 -7.34 -29.65
N TYR A 348 -6.34 -6.51 -29.67
CA TYR A 348 -5.38 -6.40 -30.78
C TYR A 348 -4.03 -6.99 -30.39
N ARG A 349 -3.37 -7.66 -31.34
CA ARG A 349 -1.99 -8.11 -31.13
C ARG A 349 -1.04 -6.90 -31.02
N PRO A 350 0.03 -6.99 -30.21
CA PRO A 350 1.08 -5.98 -30.20
C PRO A 350 1.56 -5.68 -31.62
N GLY A 351 1.55 -4.39 -32.01
CA GLY A 351 1.97 -3.94 -33.34
C GLY A 351 0.91 -3.89 -34.45
N MET A 352 -0.33 -4.38 -34.23
CA MET A 352 -1.43 -4.24 -35.20
C MET A 352 -2.04 -2.83 -35.23
N ILE A 353 -1.82 -2.05 -34.18
CA ILE A 353 -2.23 -0.65 -34.07
C ILE A 353 -0.99 0.13 -33.64
N GLY A 354 -0.65 1.17 -34.41
CA GLY A 354 0.55 1.97 -34.18
C GLY A 354 0.52 2.74 -32.86
N GLU A 355 -0.66 3.14 -32.37
CA GLU A 355 -0.80 3.99 -31.19
C GLU A 355 -2.06 3.67 -30.37
N MET A 356 -1.89 3.42 -29.06
CA MET A 356 -3.00 3.34 -28.09
C MET A 356 -3.89 4.58 -28.13
N ALA A 357 -3.33 5.73 -28.52
CA ALA A 357 -4.04 6.99 -28.76
C ALA A 357 -5.30 6.82 -29.63
N SER A 358 -5.24 5.96 -30.64
CA SER A 358 -6.35 5.71 -31.57
C SER A 358 -7.50 4.89 -30.98
N LEU A 359 -7.27 4.21 -29.86
CA LEU A 359 -8.27 3.43 -29.15
C LEU A 359 -9.02 4.24 -28.10
N ILE A 360 -8.44 5.36 -27.63
CA ILE A 360 -9.05 6.26 -26.67
C ILE A 360 -10.20 7.00 -27.34
N LEU A 361 -11.31 7.15 -26.63
CA LEU A 361 -12.44 7.95 -27.10
C LEU A 361 -11.99 9.41 -27.37
N PRO A 362 -12.43 10.05 -28.48
CA PRO A 362 -12.01 11.40 -28.83
C PRO A 362 -12.23 12.43 -27.72
N GLU A 363 -13.29 12.27 -26.93
CA GLU A 363 -13.64 13.16 -25.82
C GLU A 363 -12.65 13.07 -24.65
N ASP A 364 -12.01 11.92 -24.45
CA ASP A 364 -11.11 11.67 -23.33
C ASP A 364 -9.63 11.89 -23.71
N TYR A 365 -9.30 11.83 -25.01
CA TYR A 365 -7.93 11.84 -25.53
C TYR A 365 -7.14 13.10 -25.15
N GLU A 366 -7.66 14.29 -25.44
CA GLU A 366 -6.94 15.55 -25.19
C GLU A 366 -6.69 15.79 -23.70
N ARG A 367 -7.69 15.49 -22.86
CA ARG A 367 -7.56 15.56 -21.40
C ARG A 367 -6.47 14.62 -20.89
N ALA A 368 -6.49 13.37 -21.34
CA ALA A 368 -5.53 12.37 -20.90
C ALA A 368 -4.10 12.74 -21.33
N LYS A 369 -3.93 13.16 -22.58
CA LYS A 369 -2.65 13.61 -23.15
C LYS A 369 -2.04 14.76 -22.34
N LEU A 370 -2.84 15.79 -22.03
CA LEU A 370 -2.36 16.95 -21.27
C LEU A 370 -1.93 16.59 -19.84
N GLN A 371 -2.68 15.73 -19.16
CA GLN A 371 -2.32 15.28 -17.81
C GLN A 371 -1.01 14.49 -17.79
N ILE A 372 -0.84 13.57 -18.74
CA ILE A 372 0.39 12.78 -18.89
C ILE A 372 1.58 13.69 -19.24
N GLN A 373 1.43 14.61 -20.19
CA GLN A 373 2.47 15.58 -20.56
C GLN A 373 2.90 16.45 -19.37
N SER A 374 1.94 16.97 -18.62
CA SER A 374 2.20 17.80 -17.44
C SER A 374 3.01 17.03 -16.39
N ALA A 375 2.62 15.79 -16.10
CA ALA A 375 3.32 14.95 -15.13
C ALA A 375 4.75 14.57 -15.58
N ILE A 376 4.94 14.28 -16.87
CA ILE A 376 6.27 14.01 -17.45
C ILE A 376 7.19 15.24 -17.32
N LEU A 377 6.67 16.44 -17.61
CA LEU A 377 7.42 17.70 -17.48
C LEU A 377 7.80 17.99 -16.02
N GLN A 378 6.88 17.72 -15.10
CA GLN A 378 7.06 17.91 -13.66
C GLN A 378 7.87 16.78 -12.99
N LYS A 379 8.23 15.72 -13.74
CA LYS A 379 8.91 14.51 -13.24
C LYS A 379 8.17 13.84 -12.08
N GLN A 380 6.84 13.80 -12.15
CA GLN A 380 5.98 13.17 -11.16
C GLN A 380 5.28 11.93 -11.76
N PRO A 381 4.95 10.92 -10.94
CA PRO A 381 4.05 9.85 -11.37
C PRO A 381 2.66 10.41 -11.67
N TYR A 382 1.97 9.81 -12.63
CA TYR A 382 0.59 10.15 -12.97
C TYR A 382 -0.35 8.96 -12.83
N VAL A 383 -1.62 9.29 -12.61
CA VAL A 383 -2.75 8.36 -12.72
C VAL A 383 -3.82 9.07 -13.53
N VAL A 384 -4.16 8.51 -14.68
CA VAL A 384 -5.15 9.09 -15.59
C VAL A 384 -6.14 8.00 -15.98
N GLU A 385 -7.42 8.34 -16.05
CA GLU A 385 -8.46 7.41 -16.46
C GLU A 385 -9.17 7.89 -17.71
N TYR A 386 -9.34 6.99 -18.68
CA TYR A 386 -9.96 7.27 -19.96
C TYR A 386 -10.67 6.03 -20.50
N ARG A 387 -11.66 6.26 -21.36
CA ARG A 387 -12.41 5.19 -22.01
C ARG A 387 -11.76 4.82 -23.33
N CYS A 388 -11.66 3.52 -23.58
CA CYS A 388 -11.15 2.96 -24.83
C CYS A 388 -12.17 2.04 -25.50
N ARG A 389 -12.05 1.91 -26.82
CA ARG A 389 -12.82 0.95 -27.60
C ARG A 389 -12.03 -0.34 -27.75
N HIS A 390 -12.55 -1.43 -27.20
CA HIS A 390 -12.01 -2.76 -27.41
C HIS A 390 -12.32 -3.25 -28.85
N ARG A 391 -11.52 -4.17 -29.39
CA ARG A 391 -11.67 -4.68 -30.78
C ARG A 391 -13.06 -5.21 -31.13
N ASN A 392 -13.75 -5.85 -30.18
CA ASN A 392 -15.11 -6.36 -30.37
C ASN A 392 -16.20 -5.26 -30.37
N GLY A 393 -15.82 -3.98 -30.25
CA GLY A 393 -16.71 -2.84 -30.22
C GLY A 393 -17.21 -2.44 -28.83
N THR A 394 -16.89 -3.20 -27.76
CA THR A 394 -17.27 -2.82 -26.39
C THR A 394 -16.42 -1.69 -25.84
N LEU A 395 -17.01 -0.90 -24.96
CA LEU A 395 -16.29 0.16 -24.26
C LEU A 395 -15.67 -0.38 -22.97
N ILE A 396 -14.39 -0.05 -22.74
CA ILE A 396 -13.64 -0.39 -21.53
C ILE A 396 -13.10 0.89 -20.89
N TRP A 397 -13.02 0.91 -19.57
CA TRP A 397 -12.36 1.95 -18.79
C TRP A 397 -10.93 1.52 -18.49
N ILE A 398 -9.97 2.35 -18.88
CA ILE A 398 -8.55 2.15 -18.61
C ILE A 398 -8.09 3.16 -17.58
N GLN A 399 -7.39 2.66 -16.56
CA GLN A 399 -6.58 3.48 -15.68
C GLN A 399 -5.11 3.31 -16.05
N ASP A 400 -4.49 4.40 -16.46
CA ASP A 400 -3.09 4.50 -16.87
C ASP A 400 -2.27 5.10 -15.73
N ARG A 401 -1.32 4.31 -15.22
CA ARG A 401 -0.40 4.73 -14.18
C ARG A 401 1.01 4.67 -14.74
N GLY A 402 1.65 5.82 -14.87
CA GLY A 402 2.99 5.89 -15.44
C GLY A 402 3.90 6.84 -14.69
N GLN A 403 5.20 6.64 -14.85
CA GLN A 403 6.23 7.53 -14.36
C GLN A 403 7.38 7.62 -15.35
N ARG A 404 8.09 8.74 -15.30
CA ARG A 404 9.33 8.92 -16.04
C ARG A 404 10.49 8.26 -15.29
N GLU A 405 11.31 7.48 -16.00
CA GLU A 405 12.54 6.94 -15.44
C GLU A 405 13.61 8.05 -15.30
N PRO A 406 14.28 8.21 -14.13
CA PRO A 406 15.20 9.34 -13.89
C PRO A 406 16.43 9.34 -14.82
N ASP A 407 16.96 8.16 -15.13
CA ASP A 407 18.24 7.98 -15.84
C ASP A 407 18.06 7.57 -17.31
N GLN A 408 16.81 7.45 -17.77
CA GLN A 408 16.48 6.98 -19.12
C GLN A 408 15.44 7.90 -19.77
N GLN A 409 15.52 8.11 -21.09
CA GLN A 409 14.50 8.85 -21.85
C GLN A 409 13.24 7.99 -22.11
N ILE A 410 12.75 7.33 -21.05
CA ILE A 410 11.70 6.31 -21.12
C ILE A 410 10.61 6.64 -20.11
N LEU A 411 9.36 6.45 -20.55
CA LEU A 411 8.17 6.43 -19.72
C LEU A 411 7.76 4.98 -19.48
N SER A 412 7.76 4.54 -18.23
CA SER A 412 7.33 3.20 -17.82
C SER A 412 5.97 3.30 -17.11
N GLY A 413 5.09 2.33 -17.33
CA GLY A 413 3.77 2.37 -16.71
C GLY A 413 2.97 1.09 -16.87
N ILE A 414 1.79 1.10 -16.26
CA ILE A 414 0.81 0.03 -16.32
C ILE A 414 -0.56 0.56 -16.75
N LEU A 415 -1.28 -0.23 -17.53
CA LEU A 415 -2.68 -0.01 -17.87
C LEU A 415 -3.52 -1.08 -17.20
N LEU A 416 -4.53 -0.64 -16.46
CA LEU A 416 -5.47 -1.50 -15.74
C LEU A 416 -6.86 -1.34 -16.35
N ASP A 417 -7.54 -2.45 -16.62
CA ASP A 417 -8.97 -2.44 -16.92
C ASP A 417 -9.76 -2.26 -15.63
N VAL A 418 -10.34 -1.08 -15.44
CA VAL A 418 -11.16 -0.72 -14.28
C VAL A 418 -12.65 -0.74 -14.59
N THR A 419 -13.07 -1.34 -15.71
CA THR A 419 -14.48 -1.36 -16.15
C THR A 419 -15.41 -2.01 -15.13
N ALA A 420 -15.02 -3.16 -14.58
CA ALA A 420 -15.82 -3.87 -13.58
C ALA A 420 -15.93 -3.06 -12.27
N GLN A 421 -14.82 -2.46 -11.83
CA GLN A 421 -14.78 -1.60 -10.66
C GLN A 421 -15.66 -0.37 -10.84
N ARG A 422 -15.55 0.32 -11.99
CA ARG A 422 -16.38 1.50 -12.30
C ARG A 422 -17.87 1.17 -12.30
N ARG A 423 -18.27 0.03 -12.89
CA ARG A 423 -19.67 -0.44 -12.83
C ARG A 423 -20.12 -0.71 -11.39
N GLN A 424 -19.28 -1.30 -10.56
CA GLN A 424 -19.62 -1.59 -9.16
C GLN A 424 -19.70 -0.31 -8.32
N GLU A 425 -18.79 0.65 -8.52
CA GLU A 425 -18.83 1.97 -7.89
C GLU A 425 -20.10 2.73 -8.26
N GLU A 426 -20.49 2.75 -9.54
CA GLU A 426 -21.74 3.38 -9.99
C GLU A 426 -22.98 2.72 -9.37
N LEU A 427 -23.01 1.38 -9.32
CA LEU A 427 -24.11 0.65 -8.67
C LEU A 427 -24.17 0.96 -7.16
N LEU A 428 -23.02 0.99 -6.49
CA LEU A 428 -22.94 1.33 -5.06
C LEU A 428 -23.33 2.79 -4.80
N GLN A 429 -22.93 3.73 -5.66
CA GLN A 429 -23.36 5.12 -5.58
C GLN A 429 -24.87 5.26 -5.72
N ARG A 430 -25.48 4.54 -6.68
CA ARG A 430 -26.94 4.49 -6.82
C ARG A 430 -27.61 3.90 -5.58
N TYR A 431 -27.04 2.84 -5.00
CA TYR A 431 -27.54 2.25 -3.76
C TYR A 431 -27.45 3.23 -2.58
N LEU A 432 -26.31 3.91 -2.41
CA LEU A 432 -26.09 4.91 -1.36
C LEU A 432 -27.00 6.12 -1.51
N GLN A 433 -27.20 6.62 -2.73
CA GLN A 433 -28.16 7.70 -3.01
C GLN A 433 -29.59 7.31 -2.58
N ARG A 434 -30.01 6.06 -2.84
CA ARG A 434 -31.32 5.54 -2.42
C ARG A 434 -31.46 5.50 -0.89
N GLU A 435 -30.45 5.02 -0.17
CA GLU A 435 -30.45 4.97 1.30
C GLU A 435 -30.42 6.37 1.93
N LEU A 436 -29.60 7.28 1.40
CA LEU A 436 -29.55 8.68 1.84
C LEU A 436 -30.91 9.37 1.71
N LEU A 437 -31.64 9.12 0.62
CA LEU A 437 -32.94 9.72 0.39
C LEU A 437 -34.00 9.24 1.39
N ILE A 438 -34.05 7.94 1.69
CA ILE A 438 -34.94 7.39 2.73
C ILE A 438 -34.62 8.06 4.08
N SER A 439 -33.33 8.27 4.37
CA SER A 439 -32.89 8.99 5.56
C SER A 439 -33.29 10.48 5.54
N THR A 440 -33.14 11.17 4.40
CA THR A 440 -33.53 12.58 4.24
C THR A 440 -35.03 12.78 4.38
N ILE A 441 -35.86 11.96 3.73
CA ILE A 441 -37.32 11.99 3.90
C ILE A 441 -37.68 11.75 5.37
N SER A 442 -37.06 10.74 6.01
CA SER A 442 -37.25 10.46 7.44
C SER A 442 -36.84 11.62 8.34
N GLN A 443 -35.79 12.38 7.98
CA GLN A 443 -35.36 13.57 8.72
C GLN A 443 -36.27 14.78 8.49
N ASN A 444 -36.76 14.99 7.26
CA ASN A 444 -37.68 16.07 6.93
C ASN A 444 -39.02 15.89 7.64
N ILE A 445 -39.52 14.65 7.73
CA ILE A 445 -40.69 14.30 8.54
C ILE A 445 -40.49 14.69 10.01
N ARG A 446 -39.28 14.51 10.57
CA ARG A 446 -38.99 14.87 11.97
C ARG A 446 -38.80 16.36 12.19
N ARG A 447 -38.45 17.14 11.16
CA ARG A 447 -38.06 18.55 11.29
C ARG A 447 -39.19 19.54 11.01
N SER A 448 -40.14 19.20 10.14
CA SER A 448 -41.27 20.07 9.83
C SER A 448 -42.56 19.52 10.42
N LEU A 449 -43.33 20.39 11.06
CA LEU A 449 -44.71 20.11 11.48
C LEU A 449 -45.72 20.46 10.38
N ASP A 450 -45.27 21.04 9.25
CA ASP A 450 -46.12 21.31 8.09
C ASP A 450 -46.21 20.07 7.21
N LEU A 451 -47.33 19.34 7.38
CA LEU A 451 -47.62 18.12 6.65
C LEU A 451 -47.63 18.33 5.13
N THR A 452 -48.11 19.47 4.65
CA THR A 452 -48.21 19.78 3.22
C THR A 452 -46.81 19.90 2.61
N GLN A 453 -45.90 20.60 3.30
CA GLN A 453 -44.52 20.76 2.86
C GLN A 453 -43.77 19.42 2.83
N VAL A 454 -43.99 18.57 3.84
CA VAL A 454 -43.41 17.22 3.90
C VAL A 454 -43.90 16.36 2.74
N MET A 455 -45.21 16.36 2.47
CA MET A 455 -45.80 15.61 1.36
C MET A 455 -45.32 16.13 0.01
N GLN A 456 -45.24 17.44 -0.19
CA GLN A 456 -44.77 18.04 -1.43
C GLN A 456 -43.31 17.66 -1.72
N SER A 457 -42.43 17.78 -0.71
CA SER A 457 -41.02 17.40 -0.85
C SER A 457 -40.88 15.91 -1.19
N ALA A 458 -41.64 15.05 -0.51
CA ALA A 458 -41.65 13.62 -0.82
C ALA A 458 -42.15 13.32 -2.24
N ALA A 459 -43.19 14.01 -2.72
CA ALA A 459 -43.69 13.85 -4.08
C ALA A 459 -42.65 14.29 -5.13
N ASP A 460 -41.94 15.40 -4.88
CA ASP A 460 -40.87 15.89 -5.75
C ASP A 460 -39.69 14.91 -5.82
N ASP A 461 -39.22 14.42 -4.69
CA ASP A 461 -38.12 13.44 -4.60
C ASP A 461 -38.48 12.14 -5.31
N VAL A 462 -39.67 11.59 -5.06
CA VAL A 462 -40.15 10.37 -5.72
C VAL A 462 -40.22 10.55 -7.23
N ARG A 463 -40.76 11.68 -7.72
CA ARG A 463 -40.90 11.93 -9.16
C ARG A 463 -39.54 11.98 -9.85
N GLN A 464 -38.57 12.67 -9.25
CA GLN A 464 -37.22 12.78 -9.80
C GLN A 464 -36.51 11.42 -9.89
N ILE A 465 -36.66 10.58 -8.87
CA ILE A 465 -35.99 9.27 -8.80
C ILE A 465 -36.64 8.25 -9.73
N LEU A 466 -37.98 8.15 -9.67
CA LEU A 466 -38.71 7.24 -10.56
C LEU A 466 -38.70 7.77 -11.99
N GLN A 467 -38.32 9.02 -12.23
CA GLN A 467 -38.41 9.67 -13.55
C GLN A 467 -39.81 9.47 -14.17
N THR A 468 -40.83 9.74 -13.37
CA THR A 468 -42.24 9.62 -13.76
C THR A 468 -42.80 10.97 -14.15
N ASP A 469 -43.91 10.96 -14.89
CA ASP A 469 -44.53 12.19 -15.39
C ASP A 469 -45.19 12.98 -14.24
N ARG A 470 -45.75 12.27 -13.27
CA ARG A 470 -46.47 12.86 -12.14
C ARG A 470 -46.42 11.97 -10.91
N VAL A 471 -46.22 12.58 -9.74
CA VAL A 471 -46.41 11.95 -8.43
C VAL A 471 -47.32 12.82 -7.60
N LEU A 472 -48.27 12.21 -6.89
CA LEU A 472 -49.24 12.96 -6.10
C LEU A 472 -49.62 12.23 -4.81
N VAL A 473 -50.10 12.98 -3.84
CA VAL A 473 -50.77 12.44 -2.66
C VAL A 473 -52.25 12.72 -2.78
N PHE A 474 -53.05 11.65 -2.76
CA PHE A 474 -54.49 11.68 -2.84
C PHE A 474 -55.09 11.44 -1.47
N ARG A 475 -55.68 12.46 -0.85
CA ARG A 475 -56.30 12.36 0.47
C ARG A 475 -57.74 11.85 0.35
N LEU A 476 -58.09 10.84 1.13
CA LEU A 476 -59.45 10.29 1.18
C LEU A 476 -60.26 11.00 2.27
N LEU A 477 -61.41 11.52 1.90
CA LEU A 477 -62.34 12.19 2.81
C LEU A 477 -63.34 11.18 3.40
N PRO A 478 -63.94 11.50 4.57
CA PRO A 478 -64.93 10.64 5.21
C PRO A 478 -66.17 10.34 4.35
N ASN A 479 -66.54 11.26 3.45
CA ASN A 479 -67.69 11.11 2.54
C ASN A 479 -67.38 10.25 1.29
N GLY A 480 -66.17 9.67 1.20
CA GLY A 480 -65.75 8.82 0.09
C GLY A 480 -65.24 9.58 -1.13
N LEU A 481 -65.27 10.92 -1.14
CA LEU A 481 -64.54 11.72 -2.12
C LEU A 481 -63.06 11.72 -1.76
N GLY A 482 -62.18 11.88 -2.74
CA GLY A 482 -60.78 12.22 -2.44
C GLY A 482 -60.32 13.44 -3.21
N VAL A 483 -59.27 14.06 -2.70
CA VAL A 483 -58.70 15.30 -3.22
C VAL A 483 -57.21 15.12 -3.44
N VAL A 484 -56.68 15.70 -4.50
CA VAL A 484 -55.24 15.76 -4.72
C VAL A 484 -54.66 16.85 -3.82
N GLU A 485 -54.01 16.43 -2.73
CA GLU A 485 -53.50 17.32 -1.68
C GLU A 485 -52.17 17.97 -2.11
N VAL A 486 -51.26 17.19 -2.69
CA VAL A 486 -50.02 17.67 -3.29
C VAL A 486 -49.75 16.98 -4.62
N GLU A 487 -48.98 17.64 -5.48
CA GLU A 487 -48.67 17.17 -6.81
C GLU A 487 -47.26 17.63 -7.22
N SER A 488 -46.47 16.69 -7.77
CA SER A 488 -45.22 16.96 -8.47
C SER A 488 -45.37 16.56 -9.93
N LEU A 489 -44.92 17.43 -10.84
CA LEU A 489 -45.11 17.29 -12.28
C LEU A 489 -43.80 17.43 -13.05
N ALA A 490 -43.63 16.63 -14.10
CA ALA A 490 -42.62 16.88 -15.12
C ALA A 490 -43.06 17.97 -16.09
N HIS A 491 -44.37 18.08 -16.36
CA HIS A 491 -44.97 19.03 -17.29
C HIS A 491 -46.15 19.74 -16.59
N THR A 492 -46.06 21.06 -16.40
CA THR A 492 -47.00 21.84 -15.57
C THR A 492 -48.42 21.95 -16.15
N GLU A 493 -48.58 21.81 -17.46
CA GLU A 493 -49.87 21.93 -18.16
C GLU A 493 -50.87 20.80 -17.83
N GLN A 494 -50.44 19.76 -17.12
CA GLN A 494 -51.24 18.56 -16.80
C GLN A 494 -51.68 18.49 -15.33
N SER A 495 -51.59 19.61 -14.59
CA SER A 495 -51.89 19.64 -13.16
C SER A 495 -53.34 19.25 -12.83
N ILE A 496 -53.49 18.44 -11.78
CA ILE A 496 -54.79 18.08 -11.18
C ILE A 496 -54.82 18.40 -9.68
N LEU A 497 -53.91 19.23 -9.19
CA LEU A 497 -53.86 19.68 -7.80
C LEU A 497 -55.19 20.30 -7.35
N GLY A 498 -55.66 19.94 -6.15
CA GLY A 498 -56.91 20.42 -5.59
C GLY A 498 -58.18 19.87 -6.24
N ARG A 499 -58.07 19.04 -7.28
CA ARG A 499 -59.22 18.43 -7.94
C ARG A 499 -59.85 17.38 -7.03
N PHE A 500 -61.16 17.47 -6.83
CA PHE A 500 -61.94 16.42 -6.21
C PHE A 500 -62.21 15.30 -7.22
N ILE A 501 -61.85 14.08 -6.86
CA ILE A 501 -62.04 12.90 -7.68
C ILE A 501 -62.88 11.92 -6.88
N GLN A 502 -63.99 11.52 -7.49
CA GLN A 502 -64.78 10.39 -7.03
C GLN A 502 -64.41 9.19 -7.89
N ASP A 503 -63.95 8.11 -7.27
CA ASP A 503 -63.82 6.82 -7.94
C ASP A 503 -64.97 5.91 -7.45
N PRO A 504 -66.07 5.79 -8.22
CA PRO A 504 -67.23 5.00 -7.84
C PRO A 504 -66.88 3.52 -7.61
N CYS A 505 -65.82 3.02 -8.24
CA CYS A 505 -65.45 1.62 -8.22
C CYS A 505 -64.38 1.27 -7.20
N PHE A 506 -63.69 2.28 -6.68
CA PHE A 506 -62.80 2.15 -5.54
C PHE A 506 -63.60 1.96 -4.25
N LEU A 507 -64.72 2.68 -4.07
CA LEU A 507 -65.54 2.68 -2.84
C LEU A 507 -66.21 1.33 -2.53
N ASP A 508 -66.72 0.60 -3.54
CA ASP A 508 -67.46 -0.65 -3.33
C ASP A 508 -66.59 -1.85 -2.89
N ASN A 509 -65.26 -1.78 -3.11
CA ASN A 509 -64.31 -2.86 -2.77
C ASN A 509 -63.25 -2.45 -1.72
N LEU A 510 -63.36 -1.23 -1.18
CA LEU A 510 -62.39 -0.61 -0.28
C LEU A 510 -62.28 -1.40 1.02
N SER A 511 -63.40 -1.67 1.71
CA SER A 511 -63.41 -2.31 3.03
C SER A 511 -62.79 -3.71 3.09
N ARG A 512 -62.77 -4.46 1.97
CA ARG A 512 -62.31 -5.86 1.93
C ARG A 512 -60.84 -6.04 1.52
N LYS A 513 -60.20 -5.01 0.94
CA LYS A 513 -58.82 -5.07 0.41
C LYS A 513 -57.75 -4.44 1.33
N LEU A 514 -58.12 -3.87 2.48
CA LEU A 514 -57.33 -2.78 3.11
C LEU A 514 -56.75 -3.05 4.51
N THR A 515 -56.76 -4.28 4.99
CA THR A 515 -56.17 -4.64 6.30
C THR A 515 -54.66 -4.92 6.29
N SER A 516 -53.97 -4.92 5.15
CA SER A 516 -52.55 -5.38 5.07
C SER A 516 -51.61 -4.53 4.20
N GLY A 517 -51.88 -3.23 4.01
CA GLY A 517 -51.12 -2.39 3.08
C GLY A 517 -51.57 -2.60 1.64
N TYR A 518 -52.05 -1.54 0.98
CA TYR A 518 -52.54 -1.61 -0.39
C TYR A 518 -51.46 -1.17 -1.36
N THR A 519 -51.17 -2.00 -2.35
CA THR A 519 -50.29 -1.66 -3.46
C THR A 519 -50.90 -2.18 -4.75
N ALA A 520 -51.04 -1.30 -5.74
CA ALA A 520 -51.59 -1.64 -7.04
C ALA A 520 -50.73 -1.09 -8.15
N THR A 521 -50.48 -1.92 -9.17
CA THR A 521 -49.72 -1.54 -10.36
C THR A 521 -50.53 -1.80 -11.62
N ILE A 522 -50.47 -0.85 -12.54
CA ILE A 522 -51.04 -0.92 -13.89
C ILE A 522 -49.94 -0.47 -14.83
N SER A 523 -49.50 -1.37 -15.71
CA SER A 523 -48.42 -1.07 -16.67
C SER A 523 -48.91 -0.45 -17.98
N ASP A 524 -50.14 -0.77 -18.39
CA ASP A 524 -50.83 -0.09 -19.49
C ASP A 524 -52.34 -0.08 -19.24
N SER A 525 -52.91 1.11 -19.03
CA SER A 525 -54.33 1.33 -18.76
C SER A 525 -55.25 0.89 -19.90
N HIS A 526 -54.76 0.87 -21.15
CA HIS A 526 -55.54 0.43 -22.31
C HIS A 526 -55.65 -1.10 -22.39
N GLN A 527 -54.61 -1.82 -21.95
CA GLN A 527 -54.53 -3.28 -22.05
C GLN A 527 -54.95 -3.99 -20.76
N ALA A 528 -54.82 -3.34 -19.60
CA ALA A 528 -55.16 -3.94 -18.32
C ALA A 528 -56.66 -4.29 -18.20
N LYS A 529 -56.95 -5.45 -17.61
CA LYS A 529 -58.32 -5.87 -17.26
C LYS A 529 -58.80 -5.07 -16.04
N LEU A 530 -59.33 -3.89 -16.30
CA LEU A 530 -59.85 -2.95 -15.29
C LEU A 530 -61.38 -2.85 -15.39
N HIS A 531 -62.04 -2.54 -14.28
CA HIS A 531 -63.46 -2.22 -14.31
C HIS A 531 -63.70 -0.94 -15.17
N PRO A 532 -64.77 -0.87 -15.98
CA PRO A 532 -64.97 0.23 -16.95
C PRO A 532 -64.83 1.64 -16.39
N CYS A 533 -65.47 1.93 -15.27
CA CYS A 533 -65.36 3.21 -14.54
C CYS A 533 -63.91 3.62 -14.19
N HIS A 534 -63.05 2.68 -13.77
CA HIS A 534 -61.69 2.99 -13.34
C HIS A 534 -60.80 3.21 -14.56
N ARG A 535 -61.05 2.47 -15.64
CA ARG A 535 -60.42 2.73 -16.94
C ARG A 535 -60.78 4.13 -17.44
N GLU A 536 -62.04 4.51 -17.40
CA GLU A 536 -62.51 5.84 -17.83
C GLU A 536 -61.87 6.95 -16.99
N LEU A 537 -61.76 6.77 -15.67
CA LEU A 537 -61.05 7.69 -14.79
C LEU A 537 -59.58 7.87 -15.19
N LEU A 538 -58.83 6.77 -15.38
CA LEU A 538 -57.42 6.86 -15.77
C LEU A 538 -57.23 7.51 -17.14
N LEU A 539 -58.12 7.24 -18.10
CA LEU A 539 -58.10 7.89 -19.41
C LEU A 539 -58.37 9.39 -19.31
N ASN A 540 -59.37 9.80 -18.51
CA ASN A 540 -59.69 11.21 -18.28
C ASN A 540 -58.57 12.00 -17.58
N LEU A 541 -57.70 11.30 -16.86
CA LEU A 541 -56.51 11.86 -16.20
C LEU A 541 -55.24 11.74 -17.06
N ASN A 542 -55.36 11.27 -18.32
CA ASN A 542 -54.26 10.98 -19.24
C ASN A 542 -53.19 10.04 -18.63
N VAL A 543 -53.61 9.00 -17.91
CA VAL A 543 -52.71 8.03 -17.27
C VAL A 543 -52.57 6.77 -18.13
N ARG A 544 -51.34 6.42 -18.50
CA ARG A 544 -50.99 5.19 -19.22
C ARG A 544 -50.49 4.09 -18.30
N ALA A 545 -49.65 4.42 -17.31
CA ALA A 545 -49.25 3.49 -16.27
C ALA A 545 -49.46 4.14 -14.89
N ASN A 546 -49.86 3.33 -13.91
CA ASN A 546 -50.23 3.78 -12.58
C ASN A 546 -49.60 2.87 -11.51
N LEU A 547 -48.96 3.45 -10.51
CA LEU A 547 -48.47 2.78 -9.31
C LEU A 547 -49.04 3.50 -8.09
N VAL A 548 -49.74 2.75 -7.24
CA VAL A 548 -50.47 3.28 -6.08
C VAL A 548 -50.02 2.53 -4.84
N VAL A 549 -49.71 3.27 -3.78
CA VAL A 549 -49.51 2.72 -2.41
C VAL A 549 -50.36 3.48 -1.41
N SER A 550 -50.80 2.82 -0.34
CA SER A 550 -51.60 3.46 0.72
C SER A 550 -50.76 4.20 1.76
N ILE A 551 -51.30 5.30 2.25
CA ILE A 551 -50.84 6.02 3.44
C ILE A 551 -51.85 5.73 4.54
N HIS A 552 -51.40 5.05 5.59
CA HIS A 552 -52.23 4.63 6.70
C HIS A 552 -52.24 5.67 7.83
N GLN A 553 -53.34 5.70 8.57
CA GLN A 553 -53.49 6.41 9.83
C GLN A 553 -54.26 5.45 10.75
N ASN A 554 -53.53 4.88 11.72
CA ASN A 554 -54.01 3.77 12.54
C ASN A 554 -54.55 2.60 11.66
N GLU A 555 -55.77 2.13 11.94
CA GLU A 555 -56.44 1.02 11.23
C GLU A 555 -57.16 1.47 9.93
N ARG A 556 -57.00 2.73 9.50
CA ARG A 556 -57.67 3.29 8.32
C ARG A 556 -56.66 3.81 7.31
N ILE A 557 -57.03 3.85 6.03
CA ILE A 557 -56.28 4.58 5.01
C ILE A 557 -56.69 6.05 5.03
N TRP A 558 -55.70 6.90 5.27
CA TRP A 558 -55.82 8.34 5.19
C TRP A 558 -55.77 8.85 3.74
N GLY A 559 -54.92 8.23 2.92
CA GLY A 559 -54.76 8.63 1.53
C GLY A 559 -53.91 7.64 0.74
N LEU A 560 -53.58 8.00 -0.49
CA LEU A 560 -52.77 7.21 -1.42
C LEU A 560 -51.61 8.05 -1.93
N LEU A 561 -50.42 7.46 -2.02
CA LEU A 561 -49.29 8.00 -2.76
C LEU A 561 -49.27 7.34 -4.14
N ILE A 562 -49.32 8.16 -5.19
CA ILE A 562 -49.57 7.69 -6.55
C ILE A 562 -48.49 8.22 -7.49
N ALA A 563 -47.91 7.33 -8.29
CA ALA A 563 -47.00 7.66 -9.38
C ALA A 563 -47.63 7.29 -10.73
N HIS A 564 -47.59 8.24 -11.67
CA HIS A 564 -48.19 8.13 -12.99
C HIS A 564 -47.13 8.24 -14.09
N GLN A 565 -47.23 7.36 -15.08
CA GLN A 565 -46.67 7.59 -16.42
C GLN A 565 -47.85 7.94 -17.33
N CYS A 566 -47.82 9.12 -17.93
CA CYS A 566 -48.94 9.67 -18.69
C CYS A 566 -48.84 9.38 -20.19
N HIS A 567 -47.62 9.28 -20.73
CA HIS A 567 -47.42 9.25 -22.19
C HIS A 567 -47.12 7.86 -22.76
N SER A 568 -46.61 6.93 -21.93
CA SER A 568 -46.18 5.60 -22.36
C SER A 568 -46.55 4.51 -21.35
N PRO A 569 -46.69 3.25 -21.80
CA PRO A 569 -46.78 2.12 -20.88
C PRO A 569 -45.46 1.97 -20.12
N ARG A 570 -45.53 1.51 -18.87
CA ARG A 570 -44.37 1.34 -17.99
C ARG A 570 -44.47 0.07 -17.17
N LEU A 571 -43.43 -0.75 -17.22
CA LEU A 571 -43.26 -1.87 -16.29
C LEU A 571 -42.66 -1.33 -14.99
N TRP A 572 -43.39 -1.48 -13.89
CA TRP A 572 -42.93 -1.06 -12.56
C TRP A 572 -42.02 -2.14 -11.99
N LEU A 573 -40.78 -1.77 -11.67
CA LEU A 573 -39.81 -2.70 -11.11
C LEU A 573 -40.10 -2.93 -9.62
N THR A 574 -39.76 -4.12 -9.11
CA THR A 574 -39.95 -4.47 -7.68
C THR A 574 -39.32 -3.44 -6.74
N ASP A 575 -38.15 -2.90 -7.11
CA ASP A 575 -37.46 -1.86 -6.34
C ASP A 575 -38.22 -0.53 -6.30
N GLU A 576 -38.88 -0.15 -7.40
CA GLU A 576 -39.68 1.08 -7.47
C GLU A 576 -40.92 0.96 -6.59
N ILE A 577 -41.56 -0.21 -6.61
CA ILE A 577 -42.71 -0.54 -5.77
C ILE A 577 -42.32 -0.47 -4.29
N LEU A 578 -41.22 -1.13 -3.90
CA LEU A 578 -40.69 -1.12 -2.53
C LEU A 578 -40.30 0.28 -2.05
N LEU A 579 -39.71 1.09 -2.93
CA LEU A 579 -39.37 2.47 -2.61
C LEU A 579 -40.63 3.28 -2.28
N LEU A 580 -41.64 3.21 -3.15
CA LEU A 580 -42.87 3.97 -2.95
C LEU A 580 -43.61 3.52 -1.67
N GLN A 581 -43.65 2.21 -1.40
CA GLN A 581 -44.20 1.65 -0.16
C GLN A 581 -43.54 2.23 1.09
N ARG A 582 -42.20 2.23 1.16
CA ARG A 582 -41.46 2.81 2.29
C ARG A 582 -41.74 4.29 2.50
N ILE A 583 -41.92 5.04 1.41
CA ILE A 583 -42.26 6.46 1.49
C ILE A 583 -43.71 6.63 1.95
N GLY A 584 -44.64 5.78 1.51
CA GLY A 584 -46.01 5.73 2.03
C GLY A 584 -46.06 5.47 3.54
N GLU A 585 -45.25 4.53 4.05
CA GLU A 585 -45.08 4.25 5.48
C GLU A 585 -44.51 5.46 6.24
N ALA A 586 -43.50 6.13 5.68
CA ALA A 586 -42.92 7.32 6.30
C ALA A 586 -43.93 8.48 6.37
N LEU A 587 -44.69 8.70 5.29
CA LEU A 587 -45.77 9.70 5.26
C LEU A 587 -46.90 9.36 6.23
N ALA A 588 -47.21 8.08 6.43
CA ALA A 588 -48.18 7.64 7.43
C ALA A 588 -47.79 8.08 8.85
N ILE A 589 -46.50 7.98 9.18
CA ILE A 589 -45.97 8.48 10.47
C ILE A 589 -46.12 10.00 10.56
N ALA A 590 -45.80 10.73 9.49
CA ALA A 590 -45.92 12.19 9.45
C ALA A 590 -47.37 12.65 9.65
N VAL A 591 -48.33 11.98 9.01
CA VAL A 591 -49.76 12.24 9.16
C VAL A 591 -50.21 12.05 10.61
N ASN A 592 -49.87 10.91 11.22
CA ASN A 592 -50.21 10.63 12.63
C ASN A 592 -49.60 11.69 13.57
N GLN A 593 -48.36 12.10 13.33
CA GLN A 593 -47.68 13.10 14.15
C GLN A 593 -48.34 14.47 14.05
N ALA A 594 -48.72 14.90 12.85
CA ALA A 594 -49.40 16.17 12.62
C ALA A 594 -50.76 16.23 13.33
N GLU A 595 -51.54 15.13 13.27
CA GLU A 595 -52.82 15.03 13.98
C GLU A 595 -52.64 15.10 15.49
N LEU A 596 -51.69 14.34 16.05
CA LEU A 596 -51.41 14.36 17.49
C LEU A 596 -50.99 15.75 17.97
N TYR A 597 -50.19 16.46 17.16
CA TYR A 597 -49.79 17.83 17.45
C TYR A 597 -50.98 18.80 17.45
N GLN A 598 -51.89 18.68 16.48
CA GLN A 598 -53.12 19.48 16.43
C GLN A 598 -54.01 19.23 17.66
N GLN A 599 -54.20 17.97 18.04
CA GLN A 599 -54.96 17.61 19.25
C GLN A 599 -54.34 18.21 20.51
N LEU A 600 -53.01 18.14 20.64
CA LEU A 600 -52.29 18.75 21.77
C LEU A 600 -52.44 20.27 21.78
N ALA A 601 -52.33 20.92 20.62
CA ALA A 601 -52.51 22.37 20.51
C ALA A 601 -53.92 22.81 20.91
N GLN A 602 -54.94 22.08 20.46
CA GLN A 602 -56.34 22.34 20.84
C GLN A 602 -56.56 22.14 22.34
N ALA A 603 -56.09 21.02 22.91
CA ALA A 603 -56.22 20.75 24.34
C ALA A 603 -55.51 21.82 25.20
N ASN A 604 -54.33 22.29 24.77
CA ASN A 604 -53.63 23.39 25.45
C ASN A 604 -54.42 24.70 25.38
N GLN A 605 -55.06 24.99 24.25
CA GLN A 605 -55.90 26.19 24.10
C GLN A 605 -57.13 26.13 25.00
N GLU A 606 -57.79 24.97 25.09
CA GLU A 606 -58.94 24.75 25.99
C GLU A 606 -58.53 24.90 27.47
N LEU A 607 -57.37 24.34 27.86
CA LEU A 607 -56.81 24.53 29.20
C LEU A 607 -56.50 25.99 29.51
N GLN A 608 -55.97 26.74 28.56
CA GLN A 608 -55.70 28.17 28.73
C GLN A 608 -56.99 28.98 28.95
N GLN A 609 -58.09 28.65 28.27
CA GLN A 609 -59.38 29.30 28.48
C GLN A 609 -59.94 29.05 29.89
N LEU A 610 -59.81 27.82 30.40
CA LEU A 610 -60.24 27.45 31.75
C LEU A 610 -59.45 28.16 32.86
N VAL A 611 -58.22 28.62 32.58
CA VAL A 611 -57.38 29.33 33.56
C VAL A 611 -57.82 30.79 33.76
N TYR A 612 -58.46 31.41 32.77
CA TYR A 612 -58.70 32.87 32.77
C TYR A 612 -60.17 33.28 32.84
N VAL A 613 -61.14 32.40 32.57
CA VAL A 613 -62.57 32.70 32.64
C VAL A 613 -63.18 32.17 33.94
N ASP A 614 -64.15 32.88 34.51
CA ASP A 614 -64.95 32.42 35.65
C ASP A 614 -66.07 31.49 35.19
N GLY A 615 -66.11 30.26 35.74
CA GLY A 615 -67.02 29.21 35.29
C GLY A 615 -68.51 29.54 35.44
N LEU A 616 -68.88 30.42 36.38
CA LEU A 616 -70.28 30.82 36.57
C LEU A 616 -70.65 32.01 35.68
N THR A 617 -69.83 33.05 35.66
CA THR A 617 -70.18 34.35 35.06
C THR A 617 -69.73 34.52 33.61
N GLN A 618 -68.83 33.65 33.12
CA GLN A 618 -68.29 33.64 31.76
C GLN A 618 -67.56 34.93 31.34
N ILE A 619 -67.14 35.73 32.32
CA ILE A 619 -66.21 36.86 32.16
C ILE A 619 -64.86 36.50 32.78
N GLY A 620 -63.88 37.39 32.75
CA GLY A 620 -62.56 37.08 33.32
C GLY A 620 -62.61 36.74 34.80
N ASN A 621 -61.77 35.83 35.26
CA ASN A 621 -61.65 35.49 36.66
C ASN A 621 -60.60 36.37 37.37
N ARG A 622 -60.50 36.23 38.70
CA ARG A 622 -59.52 36.97 39.50
C ARG A 622 -58.08 36.84 39.02
N ARG A 623 -57.70 35.68 38.45
CA ARG A 623 -56.36 35.47 37.91
C ARG A 623 -56.12 36.30 36.65
N GLN A 624 -57.10 36.33 35.74
CA GLN A 624 -57.04 37.18 34.56
C GLN A 624 -56.95 38.66 34.93
N PHE A 625 -57.71 39.08 35.94
CA PHE A 625 -57.61 40.43 36.51
C PHE A 625 -56.18 40.74 36.95
N THR A 626 -55.57 39.89 37.80
CA THR A 626 -54.21 40.12 38.32
C THR A 626 -53.17 40.21 37.20
N ASP A 627 -53.20 39.29 36.24
CA ASP A 627 -52.20 39.23 35.17
C ASP A 627 -52.31 40.45 34.22
N LEU A 628 -53.54 40.78 33.78
CA LEU A 628 -53.76 41.88 32.84
C LEU A 628 -53.62 43.26 33.49
N SER A 629 -54.09 43.44 34.73
CA SER A 629 -53.94 44.71 35.43
C SER A 629 -52.48 45.08 35.67
N LEU A 630 -51.63 44.10 35.97
CA LEU A 630 -50.19 44.34 36.11
C LEU A 630 -49.53 44.69 34.77
N ALA A 631 -49.97 44.06 33.68
CA ALA A 631 -49.47 44.34 32.34
C ALA A 631 -49.86 45.76 31.88
N GLU A 632 -51.13 46.13 32.01
CA GLU A 632 -51.63 47.45 31.65
C GLU A 632 -51.07 48.55 32.57
N TRP A 633 -50.87 48.27 33.86
CA TRP A 633 -50.19 49.19 34.77
C TRP A 633 -48.76 49.52 34.30
N ARG A 634 -47.97 48.50 33.93
CA ARG A 634 -46.61 48.70 33.39
C ARG A 634 -46.64 49.44 32.07
N ARG A 635 -47.64 49.18 31.23
CA ARG A 635 -47.81 49.87 29.95
C ARG A 635 -48.14 51.34 30.16
N ALA A 636 -49.14 51.65 30.96
CA ALA A 636 -49.54 53.01 31.34
C ALA A 636 -48.39 53.79 31.97
N ALA A 637 -47.54 53.14 32.78
CA ALA A 637 -46.37 53.79 33.37
C ALA A 637 -45.29 54.16 32.35
N ARG A 638 -45.16 53.37 31.27
CA ARG A 638 -44.23 53.69 30.17
C ARG A 638 -44.78 54.73 29.21
N GLU A 639 -46.06 54.60 28.87
CA GLU A 639 -46.75 55.47 27.90
C GLU A 639 -47.23 56.79 28.52
N GLN A 640 -47.18 56.90 29.86
CA GLN A 640 -47.69 58.04 30.64
C GLN A 640 -49.18 58.32 30.34
N THR A 641 -49.97 57.25 30.21
CA THR A 641 -51.41 57.28 29.97
C THR A 641 -52.18 56.96 31.27
N PRO A 642 -53.41 57.47 31.43
CA PRO A 642 -54.23 57.18 32.61
C PRO A 642 -54.75 55.75 32.59
N ILE A 643 -54.83 55.11 33.76
CA ILE A 643 -55.52 53.83 33.95
C ILE A 643 -56.56 53.99 35.06
N SER A 644 -57.80 53.61 34.75
CA SER A 644 -58.90 53.60 35.71
C SER A 644 -59.24 52.18 36.13
N LEU A 645 -59.48 52.01 37.42
CA LEU A 645 -60.02 50.80 38.01
C LEU A 645 -61.37 51.09 38.63
N VAL A 646 -62.33 50.22 38.36
CA VAL A 646 -63.66 50.26 38.96
C VAL A 646 -63.91 48.95 39.69
N LEU A 647 -64.08 49.01 41.01
CA LEU A 647 -64.60 47.88 41.78
C LEU A 647 -66.12 48.01 41.90
N VAL A 648 -66.82 46.90 41.71
CA VAL A 648 -68.28 46.84 41.65
C VAL A 648 -68.76 45.78 42.61
N ASP A 649 -69.80 46.08 43.38
CA ASP A 649 -70.42 45.13 44.30
C ASP A 649 -71.94 45.21 44.24
N ILE A 650 -72.59 44.06 44.39
CA ILE A 650 -74.05 43.95 44.37
C ILE A 650 -74.62 44.31 45.74
N ASP A 651 -75.43 45.37 45.78
CA ASP A 651 -75.99 45.85 47.03
C ASP A 651 -76.92 44.82 47.68
N TYR A 652 -76.59 44.44 48.92
CA TYR A 652 -77.37 43.50 49.72
C TYR A 652 -77.59 42.14 49.03
N PHE A 653 -76.61 41.64 48.27
CA PHE A 653 -76.73 40.34 47.60
C PHE A 653 -76.97 39.17 48.56
N LYS A 654 -76.42 39.22 49.77
CA LYS A 654 -76.76 38.24 50.80
C LYS A 654 -78.26 38.20 51.11
N LEU A 655 -78.91 39.37 51.29
CA LEU A 655 -80.36 39.43 51.52
C LEU A 655 -81.15 38.93 50.30
N TYR A 656 -80.61 39.17 49.10
CA TYR A 656 -81.16 38.63 47.86
C TYR A 656 -81.17 37.09 47.91
N ASN A 657 -80.01 36.48 48.20
CA ASN A 657 -79.87 35.02 48.29
C ASN A 657 -80.71 34.42 49.42
N ASP A 658 -80.77 35.08 50.58
CA ASP A 658 -81.59 34.64 51.71
C ASP A 658 -83.10 34.64 51.36
N HIS A 659 -83.54 35.52 50.45
CA HIS A 659 -84.94 35.61 50.02
C HIS A 659 -85.28 34.71 48.81
N TYR A 660 -84.45 34.71 47.76
CA TYR A 660 -84.73 34.04 46.48
C TYR A 660 -83.98 32.71 46.29
N GLY A 661 -83.02 32.39 47.16
CA GLY A 661 -82.18 31.21 47.08
C GLY A 661 -80.94 31.37 46.18
N HIS A 662 -79.92 30.56 46.46
CA HIS A 662 -78.62 30.64 45.79
C HIS A 662 -78.69 30.43 44.26
N GLN A 663 -79.56 29.54 43.77
CA GLN A 663 -79.70 29.33 42.32
C GLN A 663 -80.15 30.59 41.57
N GLN A 664 -81.04 31.37 42.18
CA GLN A 664 -81.49 32.64 41.60
C GLN A 664 -80.40 33.71 41.73
N GLY A 665 -79.61 33.66 42.81
CA GLY A 665 -78.39 34.46 42.97
C GLY A 665 -77.37 34.23 41.86
N ASP A 666 -77.05 32.96 41.58
CA ASP A 666 -76.11 32.56 40.53
C ASP A 666 -76.56 33.03 39.13
N ALA A 667 -77.86 32.89 38.84
CA ALA A 667 -78.44 33.39 37.59
C ALA A 667 -78.29 34.92 37.45
N ILE A 668 -78.35 35.66 38.56
CA ILE A 668 -78.18 37.11 38.56
C ILE A 668 -76.71 37.52 38.50
N LEU A 669 -75.81 36.80 39.17
CA LEU A 669 -74.38 37.00 39.01
C LEU A 669 -73.97 36.88 37.54
N TYR A 670 -74.47 35.84 36.85
CA TYR A 670 -74.27 35.70 35.40
C TYR A 670 -74.85 36.88 34.62
N ARG A 671 -76.10 37.27 34.86
CA ARG A 671 -76.72 38.40 34.13
C ARG A 671 -75.99 39.71 34.35
N ILE A 672 -75.60 40.02 35.59
CA ILE A 672 -74.85 41.24 35.92
C ILE A 672 -73.49 41.21 35.23
N ALA A 673 -72.77 40.10 35.28
CA ALA A 673 -71.49 39.95 34.60
C ALA A 673 -71.58 40.21 33.09
N GLN A 674 -72.61 39.66 32.42
CA GLN A 674 -72.83 39.90 30.99
C GLN A 674 -73.15 41.37 30.70
N GLN A 675 -73.85 42.06 31.60
CA GLN A 675 -74.17 43.48 31.45
C GLN A 675 -72.95 44.38 31.69
N LEU A 676 -72.12 44.03 32.67
CA LEU A 676 -70.82 44.67 32.89
C LEU A 676 -69.94 44.53 31.65
N ALA A 677 -69.83 43.31 31.09
CA ALA A 677 -69.05 43.06 29.89
C ALA A 677 -69.61 43.80 28.65
N ALA A 678 -70.93 43.82 28.48
CA ALA A 678 -71.57 44.54 27.36
C ALA A 678 -71.42 46.07 27.47
N GLY A 679 -71.26 46.61 28.68
CA GLY A 679 -70.93 48.02 28.90
C GLY A 679 -69.53 48.41 28.43
N LEU A 680 -68.63 47.44 28.26
CA LEU A 680 -67.25 47.66 27.82
C LEU A 680 -67.14 47.49 26.31
N GLN A 681 -66.97 48.61 25.60
CA GLN A 681 -67.01 48.64 24.13
C GLN A 681 -65.63 48.60 23.48
N ARG A 682 -64.54 48.75 24.26
CA ARG A 682 -63.17 48.79 23.74
C ARG A 682 -62.46 47.47 23.99
N PRO A 683 -61.64 46.99 23.03
CA PRO A 683 -60.91 45.72 23.17
C PRO A 683 -59.86 45.70 24.28
N GLY A 684 -59.48 46.87 24.83
CA GLY A 684 -58.59 46.98 26.00
C GLY A 684 -59.32 46.97 27.35
N ASP A 685 -60.64 47.19 27.37
CA ASP A 685 -61.43 47.19 28.59
C ASP A 685 -61.72 45.75 28.99
N LEU A 686 -61.62 45.45 30.29
CA LEU A 686 -61.83 44.10 30.79
C LEU A 686 -62.73 44.09 32.03
N ALA A 687 -63.77 43.27 31.98
CA ALA A 687 -64.63 42.94 33.12
C ALA A 687 -64.22 41.59 33.71
N THR A 688 -64.06 41.54 35.02
CA THR A 688 -63.70 40.32 35.75
C THR A 688 -64.53 40.12 37.01
N ARG A 689 -64.74 38.87 37.41
CA ARG A 689 -65.25 38.52 38.75
C ARG A 689 -64.06 38.46 39.71
N TYR A 690 -64.04 39.39 40.66
CA TYR A 690 -62.93 39.60 41.59
C TYR A 690 -63.04 38.67 42.83
N GLY A 691 -64.25 38.43 43.31
CA GLY A 691 -64.56 37.49 44.40
C GLY A 691 -66.06 37.42 44.59
N GLY A 692 -66.62 36.31 45.12
CA GLY A 692 -68.05 36.20 45.50
C GLY A 692 -69.06 36.96 44.60
N GLU A 693 -69.50 38.12 45.08
CA GLU A 693 -70.43 39.07 44.43
C GLU A 693 -69.77 40.37 43.90
N GLU A 694 -68.44 40.43 43.97
CA GLU A 694 -67.58 41.54 43.59
C GLU A 694 -67.01 41.36 42.17
N PHE A 695 -67.04 42.44 41.40
CA PHE A 695 -66.49 42.53 40.06
C PHE A 695 -65.45 43.65 39.98
N ALA A 696 -64.51 43.52 39.05
CA ALA A 696 -63.52 44.55 38.77
C ALA A 696 -63.50 44.84 37.27
N LEU A 697 -63.57 46.12 36.93
CA LEU A 697 -63.39 46.63 35.58
C LEU A 697 -62.06 47.38 35.51
N ILE A 698 -61.26 47.07 34.51
CA ILE A 698 -60.03 47.81 34.22
C ILE A 698 -60.15 48.48 32.87
N LEU A 699 -59.85 49.78 32.85
CA LEU A 699 -60.05 50.67 31.71
C LEU A 699 -58.69 51.33 31.38
N PRO A 700 -57.90 50.73 30.48
CA PRO A 700 -56.63 51.32 30.03
C PRO A 700 -56.86 52.61 29.24
N ASP A 701 -55.91 53.53 29.30
CA ASP A 701 -55.94 54.83 28.61
C ASP A 701 -57.28 55.57 28.79
N THR A 702 -57.83 55.49 29.99
CA THR A 702 -59.13 56.06 30.33
C THR A 702 -58.95 57.00 31.51
N PRO A 703 -59.22 58.31 31.35
CA PRO A 703 -59.22 59.24 32.47
C PRO A 703 -60.51 59.10 33.28
N GLU A 704 -60.52 59.71 34.47
CA GLU A 704 -61.62 59.61 35.44
C GLU A 704 -63.00 59.91 34.83
N ALA A 705 -63.11 60.98 34.02
CA ALA A 705 -64.36 61.35 33.35
C ALA A 705 -64.89 60.23 32.43
N GLY A 706 -64.01 59.48 31.76
CA GLY A 706 -64.38 58.35 30.93
C GLY A 706 -64.83 57.14 31.76
N ALA A 707 -64.16 56.88 32.89
CA ALA A 707 -64.57 55.82 33.81
C ALA A 707 -65.94 56.09 34.44
N ILE A 708 -66.24 57.34 34.78
CA ILE A 708 -67.57 57.76 35.25
C ILE A 708 -68.64 57.46 34.19
N GLN A 709 -68.41 57.81 32.93
CA GLN A 709 -69.36 57.54 31.85
C GLN A 709 -69.65 56.05 31.68
N VAL A 710 -68.63 55.20 31.75
CA VAL A 710 -68.80 53.74 31.70
C VAL A 710 -69.65 53.26 32.88
N VAL A 711 -69.39 53.75 34.09
CA VAL A 711 -70.16 53.40 35.29
C VAL A 711 -71.61 53.86 35.22
N GLU A 712 -71.86 55.10 34.79
CA GLU A 712 -73.23 55.63 34.63
C GLU A 712 -74.02 54.82 33.59
N GLN A 713 -73.40 54.48 32.46
CA GLN A 713 -74.02 53.65 31.44
C GLN A 713 -74.37 52.25 31.97
N ILE A 714 -73.46 51.62 32.69
CA ILE A 714 -73.70 50.32 33.34
C ILE A 714 -74.82 50.45 34.38
N GLN A 715 -74.81 51.49 35.20
CA GLN A 715 -75.83 51.70 36.23
C GLN A 715 -77.23 51.87 35.61
N GLU A 716 -77.35 52.65 34.53
CA GLU A 716 -78.60 52.81 33.78
C GLU A 716 -79.07 51.49 33.15
N ALA A 717 -78.15 50.70 32.58
CA ALA A 717 -78.46 49.39 32.03
C ALA A 717 -79.00 48.43 33.10
N ILE A 718 -78.40 48.41 34.30
CA ILE A 718 -78.86 47.60 35.41
C ILE A 718 -80.24 48.04 35.93
N VAL A 719 -80.48 49.35 36.04
CA VAL A 719 -81.81 49.89 36.40
C VAL A 719 -82.87 49.47 35.38
N THR A 720 -82.52 49.51 34.08
CA THR A 720 -83.42 49.11 32.99
C THR A 720 -83.82 47.64 33.05
N LEU A 721 -82.97 46.76 33.58
CA LEU A 721 -83.30 45.34 33.76
C LEU A 721 -84.37 45.11 34.84
N ALA A 722 -84.61 46.10 35.72
CA ALA A 722 -85.64 46.09 36.75
C ALA A 722 -85.67 44.80 37.61
N ILE A 723 -84.49 44.25 37.92
CA ILE A 723 -84.35 42.97 38.64
C ILE A 723 -84.98 43.10 40.03
N PRO A 724 -86.02 42.32 40.39
CA PRO A 724 -86.71 42.47 41.68
C PRO A 724 -85.81 42.11 42.86
N HIS A 725 -85.73 42.96 43.89
CA HIS A 725 -85.04 42.68 45.15
C HIS A 725 -85.95 43.06 46.33
N ALA A 726 -86.93 42.20 46.64
CA ALA A 726 -87.97 42.47 47.63
C ALA A 726 -87.45 42.63 49.07
N ALA A 727 -86.26 42.09 49.38
CA ALA A 727 -85.63 42.18 50.69
C ALA A 727 -84.66 43.39 50.81
N SER A 728 -84.51 44.20 49.75
CA SER A 728 -83.63 45.35 49.77
C SER A 728 -84.23 46.52 50.58
N PRO A 729 -83.46 47.15 51.48
CA PRO A 729 -83.91 48.31 52.23
C PRO A 729 -83.80 49.64 51.47
N ILE A 730 -83.26 49.64 50.23
CA ILE A 730 -83.03 50.87 49.44
C ILE A 730 -84.14 51.07 48.42
N THR A 731 -84.34 50.09 47.53
CA THR A 731 -85.31 50.13 46.43
C THR A 731 -85.87 48.72 46.21
N PRO A 732 -87.05 48.55 45.58
CA PRO A 732 -87.59 47.22 45.28
C PRO A 732 -86.82 46.46 44.18
N HIS A 733 -85.73 47.05 43.65
CA HIS A 733 -84.89 46.47 42.62
C HIS A 733 -83.45 46.31 43.10
N LEU A 734 -82.71 45.40 42.45
CA LEU A 734 -81.29 45.18 42.70
C LEU A 734 -80.49 46.38 42.17
N THR A 735 -79.52 46.82 42.96
CA THR A 735 -78.63 47.93 42.64
C THR A 735 -77.17 47.55 42.82
N LEU A 736 -76.27 48.32 42.21
CA LEU A 736 -74.82 48.14 42.34
C LEU A 736 -74.20 49.39 42.96
N SER A 737 -73.15 49.18 43.75
CA SER A 737 -72.26 50.24 44.22
C SER A 737 -70.91 50.15 43.49
N PHE A 738 -70.32 51.31 43.16
CA PHE A 738 -69.09 51.40 42.38
C PHE A 738 -68.02 52.23 43.10
N GLY A 739 -66.79 51.72 43.13
CA GLY A 739 -65.61 52.46 43.58
C GLY A 739 -64.67 52.71 42.43
N ILE A 740 -64.44 53.99 42.08
CA ILE A 740 -63.60 54.39 40.96
C ILE A 740 -62.29 54.97 41.50
N ALA A 741 -61.17 54.51 40.96
CA ALA A 741 -59.87 55.15 41.13
C ALA A 741 -59.18 55.30 39.77
N THR A 742 -58.51 56.43 39.57
CA THR A 742 -57.77 56.71 38.34
C THR A 742 -56.39 57.25 38.68
N LEU A 743 -55.37 56.79 37.96
CA LEU A 743 -54.01 57.29 38.13
C LEU A 743 -53.24 57.22 36.80
N ILE A 744 -52.27 58.12 36.61
CA ILE A 744 -51.18 57.93 35.64
C ILE A 744 -50.00 57.35 36.43
N PRO A 745 -49.73 56.04 36.32
CA PRO A 745 -48.78 55.38 37.21
C PRO A 745 -47.35 55.82 36.93
N GLN A 746 -46.55 55.95 37.99
CA GLN A 746 -45.11 56.13 37.89
C GLN A 746 -44.40 54.78 37.97
N PRO A 747 -43.22 54.60 37.35
CA PRO A 747 -42.49 53.33 37.35
C PRO A 747 -42.18 52.75 38.74
N THR A 748 -42.15 53.59 39.77
CA THR A 748 -41.86 53.24 41.17
C THR A 748 -43.11 52.89 41.99
N GLN A 749 -44.32 53.06 41.45
CA GLN A 749 -45.58 52.82 42.15
C GLN A 749 -46.11 51.41 41.87
N ALA A 750 -46.70 50.81 42.90
CA ALA A 750 -47.36 49.50 42.81
C ALA A 750 -48.85 49.65 42.46
N LEU A 751 -49.37 48.67 41.71
CA LEU A 751 -50.80 48.57 41.36
C LEU A 751 -51.71 48.56 42.60
N ASP A 752 -51.22 48.04 43.73
CA ASP A 752 -51.95 48.02 45.01
C ASP A 752 -52.45 49.39 45.46
N LEU A 753 -51.77 50.47 45.06
CA LEU A 753 -52.20 51.84 45.34
C LEU A 753 -53.54 52.15 44.66
N LEU A 754 -53.71 51.73 43.41
CA LEU A 754 -54.93 51.92 42.64
C LEU A 754 -56.07 51.03 43.16
N LEU A 755 -55.75 49.79 43.51
CA LEU A 755 -56.68 48.84 44.14
C LEU A 755 -57.22 49.37 45.48
N THR A 756 -56.32 49.85 46.34
CA THR A 756 -56.69 50.38 47.67
C THR A 756 -57.59 51.61 47.53
N ALA A 757 -57.26 52.52 46.59
CA ALA A 757 -58.12 53.68 46.33
C ALA A 757 -59.51 53.28 45.82
N ALA A 758 -59.59 52.32 44.89
CA ALA A 758 -60.88 51.85 44.36
C ALA A 758 -61.73 51.16 45.46
N ASP A 759 -61.10 50.40 46.36
CA ASP A 759 -61.78 49.75 47.49
C ASP A 759 -62.31 50.77 48.51
N GLN A 760 -61.50 51.78 48.86
CA GLN A 760 -61.95 52.89 49.72
C GLN A 760 -63.12 53.65 49.08
N ALA A 761 -63.07 53.90 47.77
CA ALA A 761 -64.17 54.50 47.05
C ALA A 761 -65.44 53.64 47.12
N LEU A 762 -65.33 52.32 46.89
CA LEU A 762 -66.46 51.40 46.95
C LEU A 762 -67.08 51.36 48.37
N TYR A 763 -66.24 51.34 49.40
CA TYR A 763 -66.68 51.42 50.80
C TYR A 763 -67.47 52.70 51.07
N GLN A 764 -66.99 53.86 50.57
CA GLN A 764 -67.69 55.13 50.69
C GLN A 764 -69.03 55.13 49.95
N ALA A 765 -69.10 54.51 48.76
CA ALA A 765 -70.36 54.38 48.02
C ALA A 765 -71.39 53.57 48.82
N LYS A 766 -70.96 52.44 49.42
CA LYS A 766 -71.81 51.62 50.30
C LYS A 766 -72.25 52.35 51.57
N ALA A 767 -71.38 53.17 52.16
CA ALA A 767 -71.69 53.93 53.37
C ALA A 767 -72.67 55.09 53.11
N GLN A 768 -72.65 55.69 51.92
CA GLN A 768 -73.49 56.84 51.56
C GLN A 768 -74.86 56.45 51.00
N GLY A 769 -75.36 55.26 51.35
CA GLY A 769 -76.70 54.82 50.99
C GLY A 769 -76.78 53.88 49.79
N ARG A 770 -75.62 53.43 49.25
CA ARG A 770 -75.53 52.44 48.14
C ARG A 770 -76.19 52.96 46.84
N ASN A 771 -76.27 52.11 45.81
CA ASN A 771 -76.74 52.48 44.46
C ASN A 771 -76.08 53.77 43.92
N THR A 772 -74.77 53.90 44.11
CA THR A 772 -74.02 55.09 43.69
C THR A 772 -72.58 54.72 43.39
N TYR A 773 -71.86 55.66 42.79
CA TYR A 773 -70.42 55.56 42.63
C TYR A 773 -69.72 56.59 43.52
N ARG A 774 -68.51 56.27 43.96
CA ARG A 774 -67.60 57.23 44.57
C ARG A 774 -66.25 57.14 43.89
N ILE A 775 -65.52 58.23 44.01
CA ILE A 775 -64.20 58.38 43.41
C ILE A 775 -63.23 58.64 44.55
N HIS A 776 -62.11 57.94 44.54
CA HIS A 776 -61.02 58.23 45.45
C HIS A 776 -59.72 58.37 44.65
N SER A 777 -59.07 59.52 44.80
CA SER A 777 -57.76 59.74 44.20
C SER A 777 -56.70 59.12 45.10
N PRO A 778 -55.80 58.26 44.57
CA PRO A 778 -54.77 57.65 45.39
C PRO A 778 -53.78 58.72 45.91
N THR A 779 -53.77 58.96 47.22
CA THR A 779 -52.81 59.86 47.89
C THR A 779 -51.57 59.08 48.36
N THR A 780 -50.37 59.62 48.15
CA THR A 780 -49.07 59.00 48.53
C THR A 780 -48.84 58.82 50.04
N VAL A 781 -49.83 59.15 50.88
CA VAL A 781 -49.74 59.09 52.35
C VAL A 781 -50.23 57.74 52.92
N ASP A 782 -50.94 56.93 52.14
CA ASP A 782 -51.64 55.72 52.63
C ASP A 782 -50.77 54.46 52.79
N ILE A 783 -49.44 54.56 52.71
CA ILE A 783 -48.54 53.39 52.86
C ILE A 783 -48.04 53.18 54.31
N GLN A 784 -48.47 53.99 55.28
CA GLN A 784 -48.15 53.74 56.69
C GLN A 784 -49.39 53.46 57.55
N GLY A 785 -49.81 52.20 57.53
CA GLY A 785 -50.28 51.49 58.72
C GLY A 785 -51.68 51.83 59.22
N GLN A 786 -52.69 51.19 58.63
CA GLN A 786 -53.77 50.53 59.37
C GLN A 786 -54.35 49.41 58.50
N PRO A 787 -54.37 48.14 58.95
CA PRO A 787 -55.05 47.10 58.20
C PRO A 787 -56.55 47.40 58.20
N ALA A 788 -57.17 47.45 57.01
CA ALA A 788 -58.63 47.37 56.91
C ALA A 788 -59.12 46.11 57.64
N PRO A 789 -60.24 46.16 58.36
CA PRO A 789 -60.76 44.99 59.06
C PRO A 789 -61.09 43.91 58.03
N HIS A 790 -60.40 42.77 58.14
CA HIS A 790 -60.71 41.55 57.41
C HIS A 790 -62.23 41.34 57.31
N PRO A 791 -62.81 41.21 56.11
CA PRO A 791 -64.05 40.48 55.98
C PRO A 791 -63.74 39.05 56.38
N ALA A 792 -64.41 38.63 57.44
CA ALA A 792 -64.24 37.34 58.09
C ALA A 792 -64.17 36.19 57.09
N GLN A 793 -63.26 35.26 57.37
CA GLN A 793 -63.44 33.84 57.11
C GLN A 793 -64.91 33.45 57.31
N LYS A 794 -65.59 33.13 56.21
CA LYS A 794 -66.80 32.32 56.25
C LYS A 794 -66.60 31.16 55.30
N LEU A 795 -66.28 30.04 55.94
CA LEU A 795 -66.60 28.64 55.62
C LEU A 795 -66.56 28.19 54.15
N GLU A 796 -65.66 27.23 53.93
CA GLU A 796 -65.66 26.12 52.94
C GLU A 796 -66.14 26.37 51.51
#